data_AF-S9QRM4-F1
#
_entry.id   AF-S9QRM4-F1
#
_cell.length_a   1.000
_cell.length_b   1.000
_cell.length_c   1.000
_cell.angle_alpha   90.00
_cell.angle_beta   90.00
_cell.angle_gamma   90.00
#
_symmetry.space_group_name_H-M   'P 1'
#
loop_
_entity.id
_entity.type
_entity.pdbx_description
1 polymer ?
#
loop_
_entity_poly.entity_id
_entity_poly.type
_entity_poly.pdbx_seq_one_letter_code
_entity_poly.pdbx_strand_id
1 'polypeptide(L)'
;MTRRTLKLALFALPVAVAAPALANDGRTVPPPVFQTGDTPSQPLPEKGDAAQGFIDFFNRTYLSEGPQLPLLGRQDVVWFPPQSAGDTSLEMVARETPGNPANCDPGDPGYPPQGYPLVCENDFSTGEFCQACHDSALYVEGGGLPEMMYYSKDEHETWLANWSQYGDWNATIMRLATRDPIWQAQIETETNQHPYADPNVIQDVCFSCHGEMGERQIGDDHGVDTPFCTDIFYATLPGILSDAERGKPFPFTDSCAPIEGKTVGDHPELYAKYGALARDGVSCETCHRIGPEGGAGQWTPGPDAESFDVFYGPNRYDVHLRQPSEQKLPLQHEFTATFDYDMDNIMVPDPVSDLDAVPMMEDDGLAIAQALDTENDVSYLRQSVICGACHVLIVPEIPTAFKPGGPLPDDETFGKQYKYWDRPKACTEDIENFQGSTEDRYGNPLTDPCVTLGYEQATYLEWINSSFASEQDNGSTCQGCHMPLVTNADDPSDHGAIMAQSTPGLTPKTYRRHRLMGINLPVFEMFVQFPEVLGVSRYDDNAPDFATTSMGEEMAVIQNYLLNGQMAIVEQATSQANGNGLRPDSLTPDPQAAVEIEILSTSVAGGTVEADLMVTNNAGHKFPSGAGFRRGFLRFEVLDAAGNRLWISGETNPYGAICAGTCTEAADGSWNLLPSETPMGKPANLQPHHAVVTDPSQVQIYEVQAVDDTGTLTSRTLALFHDAKDNRLLPKGFTLPAALDCAADPGAGPEIFGIARCTAAYATAPQLEPLTVGSAIDGDPYYNDPTLAGADRISYRVTLPEGSAAPDRVRVSMEYQTIPPGFLAQRFQDGHVDGQGYLPATERSIYLTSHLNTNLPLESEHPDNPGLGFTRNWTTTIYRAEAQLSQ
;
A
#
# COMPACT_ATOMS: atom_id res chain seq x y z
N MET A 1 76.91 -16.93 -14.11
CA MET A 1 77.73 -15.70 -14.05
C MET A 1 77.27 -14.78 -15.15
N THR A 2 76.81 -13.60 -14.73
CA THR A 2 76.56 -12.35 -15.47
C THR A 2 77.22 -12.22 -16.85
N ARG A 3 76.48 -11.69 -17.84
CA ARG A 3 76.51 -10.24 -18.14
C ARG A 3 75.50 -9.89 -19.25
N ARG A 4 74.74 -8.83 -18.95
CA ARG A 4 73.69 -8.16 -19.74
C ARG A 4 74.08 -7.99 -21.21
N THR A 5 73.16 -8.34 -22.10
CA THR A 5 73.29 -8.13 -23.55
C THR A 5 72.38 -7.00 -24.01
N LEU A 6 72.96 -6.20 -24.90
CA LEU A 6 72.47 -5.00 -25.55
C LEU A 6 71.08 -5.13 -26.17
N LYS A 7 70.34 -4.02 -26.09
CA LYS A 7 69.21 -3.65 -26.94
C LYS A 7 69.61 -3.72 -28.42
N LEU A 8 68.78 -4.38 -29.23
CA LEU A 8 68.71 -4.17 -30.67
C LEU A 8 67.30 -3.66 -30.99
N ALA A 9 67.25 -2.51 -31.67
CA ALA A 9 66.06 -2.01 -32.34
C ALA A 9 65.95 -2.68 -33.71
N LEU A 10 64.73 -2.98 -34.18
CA LEU A 10 64.14 -2.40 -35.40
C LEU A 10 62.74 -2.99 -35.72
N PHE A 11 61.82 -2.04 -35.98
CA PHE A 11 60.59 -2.06 -36.81
C PHE A 11 59.37 -2.93 -36.48
N ALA A 12 58.28 -2.25 -36.10
CA ALA A 12 56.94 -2.39 -36.70
C ALA A 12 56.19 -1.05 -36.58
N LEU A 13 55.43 -0.67 -37.62
CA LEU A 13 54.66 0.57 -37.75
C LEU A 13 53.50 0.66 -36.73
N PRO A 14 53.18 1.84 -36.17
CA PRO A 14 51.86 2.10 -35.60
C PRO A 14 50.98 2.82 -36.62
N VAL A 15 49.85 2.19 -36.98
CA VAL A 15 48.68 2.90 -37.50
C VAL A 15 48.04 3.58 -36.29
N ALA A 16 48.21 4.90 -36.19
CA ALA A 16 47.47 5.70 -35.23
C ALA A 16 46.05 5.92 -35.77
N VAL A 17 45.08 5.16 -35.27
CA VAL A 17 43.70 5.65 -35.21
C VAL A 17 43.62 6.44 -33.92
N ALA A 18 43.57 7.76 -34.05
CA ALA A 18 43.26 8.63 -32.93
C ALA A 18 41.80 8.38 -32.54
N ALA A 19 41.56 7.80 -31.37
CA ALA A 19 40.29 8.01 -30.69
C ALA A 19 40.20 9.52 -30.40
N PRO A 20 39.10 10.21 -30.73
CA PRO A 20 38.92 11.58 -30.29
C PRO A 20 38.87 11.57 -28.77
N ALA A 21 39.77 12.32 -28.14
CA ALA A 21 39.61 12.68 -26.74
C ALA A 21 38.33 13.53 -26.64
N LEU A 22 37.32 13.02 -25.93
CA LEU A 22 36.13 13.79 -25.59
C LEU A 22 36.59 15.00 -24.76
N ALA A 23 36.31 16.18 -25.29
CA ALA A 23 36.48 17.42 -24.56
C ALA A 23 35.38 17.46 -23.50
N ASN A 24 35.78 17.34 -22.23
CA ASN A 24 34.91 17.73 -21.12
C ASN A 24 34.73 19.25 -21.21
N ASP A 25 33.58 19.69 -21.71
CA ASP A 25 33.30 21.09 -22.06
C ASP A 25 32.95 21.96 -20.84
N GLY A 26 33.14 21.43 -19.62
CA GLY A 26 33.00 22.18 -18.38
C GLY A 26 31.56 22.60 -18.09
N ARG A 27 30.56 21.95 -18.70
CA ARG A 27 29.17 22.05 -18.29
C ARG A 27 28.92 21.06 -17.16
N THR A 28 28.89 21.57 -15.93
CA THR A 28 28.20 20.87 -14.84
C THR A 28 26.71 20.84 -15.19
N VAL A 29 26.19 19.66 -15.53
CA VAL A 29 24.74 19.42 -15.61
C VAL A 29 24.19 19.59 -14.18
N PRO A 30 23.15 20.41 -13.95
CA PRO A 30 22.49 20.46 -12.65
C PRO A 30 22.00 19.06 -12.27
N PRO A 31 22.13 18.64 -10.99
CA PRO A 31 21.48 17.43 -10.54
C PRO A 31 19.95 17.59 -10.68
N PRO A 32 19.21 16.51 -10.95
CA PRO A 32 17.76 16.46 -11.18
C PRO A 32 16.87 17.24 -10.22
N VAL A 33 15.70 17.63 -10.75
CA VAL A 33 14.59 18.21 -9.99
C VAL A 33 13.66 17.11 -9.48
N PHE A 34 14.13 16.28 -8.54
CA PHE A 34 13.19 15.89 -7.48
C PHE A 34 12.89 17.15 -6.69
N GLN A 35 11.68 17.29 -6.14
CA GLN A 35 11.36 18.45 -5.31
C GLN A 35 12.35 18.62 -4.13
N THR A 36 12.98 17.52 -3.67
CA THR A 36 14.04 17.52 -2.66
C THR A 36 15.47 17.34 -3.20
N GLY A 37 15.66 17.26 -4.52
CA GLY A 37 16.88 16.82 -5.19
C GLY A 37 17.16 15.31 -5.05
N ASP A 38 18.26 14.83 -5.63
CA ASP A 38 18.67 13.40 -5.69
C ASP A 38 19.02 12.75 -4.35
N THR A 39 19.04 13.53 -3.27
CA THR A 39 19.41 13.04 -1.95
C THR A 39 18.13 12.67 -1.21
N PRO A 40 17.95 11.38 -0.86
CA PRO A 40 16.89 10.94 0.03
C PRO A 40 16.78 11.80 1.29
N SER A 41 15.56 12.02 1.73
CA SER A 41 15.29 12.58 3.05
C SER A 41 16.04 11.77 4.12
N GLN A 42 16.45 12.47 5.19
CA GLN A 42 17.22 11.87 6.28
C GLN A 42 16.35 11.79 7.55
N PRO A 43 16.52 10.71 8.34
CA PRO A 43 15.81 10.57 9.60
C PRO A 43 16.24 11.64 10.62
N LEU A 44 15.38 11.86 11.60
CA LEU A 44 15.71 12.66 12.78
C LEU A 44 16.86 12.01 13.57
N PRO A 45 17.72 12.79 14.24
CA PRO A 45 18.83 12.25 15.01
C PRO A 45 18.37 11.32 16.15
N GLU A 46 19.05 10.18 16.34
CA GLU A 46 18.72 9.17 17.36
C GLU A 46 18.69 9.66 18.82
N LYS A 47 19.39 10.77 19.09
CA LYS A 47 19.44 11.41 20.41
C LYS A 47 18.96 12.85 20.35
N GLY A 48 17.99 13.12 19.47
CA GLY A 48 17.41 14.44 19.25
C GLY A 48 16.17 14.70 20.10
N ASP A 49 15.95 15.97 20.43
CA ASP A 49 14.79 16.43 21.21
C ASP A 49 13.46 16.10 20.52
N ALA A 50 13.43 16.02 19.19
CA ALA A 50 12.24 15.67 18.42
C ALA A 50 11.80 14.22 18.66
N ALA A 51 12.75 13.27 18.63
CA ALA A 51 12.47 11.85 18.87
C ALA A 51 12.06 11.62 20.34
N GLN A 52 12.75 12.26 21.29
CA GLN A 52 12.34 12.21 22.69
C GLN A 52 10.96 12.83 22.90
N GLY A 53 10.65 13.94 22.23
CA GLY A 53 9.34 14.57 22.29
C GLY A 53 8.20 13.67 21.77
N PHE A 54 8.46 12.88 20.72
CA PHE A 54 7.52 11.86 20.25
C PHE A 54 7.24 10.82 21.35
N ILE A 55 8.30 10.27 21.95
CA ILE A 55 8.20 9.28 23.03
C ILE A 55 7.44 9.86 24.23
N ASP A 56 7.79 11.07 24.66
CA ASP A 56 7.15 11.76 25.79
C ASP A 56 5.68 12.05 25.52
N PHE A 57 5.34 12.46 24.28
CA PHE A 57 3.97 12.71 23.87
C PHE A 57 3.12 11.43 23.93
N PHE A 58 3.59 10.33 23.36
CA PHE A 58 2.84 9.06 23.37
C PHE A 58 2.70 8.47 24.77
N ASN A 59 3.78 8.47 25.56
CA ASN A 59 3.77 8.00 26.94
C ASN A 59 2.78 8.75 27.82
N ARG A 60 2.71 10.06 27.65
CA ARG A 60 1.81 10.93 28.42
C ARG A 60 0.37 10.85 27.94
N THR A 61 0.17 10.88 26.63
CA THR A 61 -1.15 11.07 26.03
C THR A 61 -1.88 9.75 25.87
N TYR A 62 -1.17 8.72 25.39
CA TYR A 62 -1.76 7.45 25.00
C TYR A 62 -1.49 6.30 25.97
N LEU A 63 -0.33 6.30 26.60
CA LEU A 63 0.14 5.16 27.40
C LEU A 63 0.31 5.52 28.87
N SER A 64 -0.40 6.51 29.39
CA SER A 64 -0.23 6.97 30.78
C SER A 64 -0.50 5.89 31.83
N GLU A 65 -1.36 4.92 31.50
CA GLU A 65 -1.68 3.75 32.32
C GLU A 65 -1.13 2.44 31.73
N GLY A 66 -0.40 2.52 30.62
CA GLY A 66 0.10 1.38 29.85
C GLY A 66 1.63 1.24 29.88
N PRO A 67 2.18 0.29 29.10
CA PRO A 67 3.62 0.14 28.97
C PRO A 67 4.22 1.41 28.36
N GLN A 68 5.29 1.91 28.98
CA GLN A 68 5.97 3.12 28.49
C GLN A 68 6.87 2.77 27.30
N LEU A 69 6.86 3.61 26.27
CA LEU A 69 7.76 3.52 25.12
C LEU A 69 9.19 3.88 25.55
N PRO A 70 10.18 3.06 25.15
CA PRO A 70 11.58 3.43 25.23
C PRO A 70 12.00 4.30 24.05
N LEU A 71 13.01 5.17 24.25
CA LEU A 71 13.76 5.73 23.13
C LEU A 71 14.75 4.68 22.63
N LEU A 72 14.47 4.11 21.46
CA LEU A 72 15.29 3.07 20.82
C LEU A 72 16.26 3.69 19.82
N GLY A 73 17.44 3.10 19.65
CA GLY A 73 18.33 3.37 18.52
C GLY A 73 18.35 2.21 17.51
N ARG A 74 19.03 2.41 16.39
CA ARG A 74 19.13 1.42 15.30
C ARG A 74 19.65 0.06 15.78
N GLN A 75 20.56 0.03 16.75
CA GLN A 75 21.10 -1.23 17.31
C GLN A 75 20.10 -1.99 18.22
N ASP A 76 19.05 -1.33 18.69
CA ASP A 76 18.10 -1.90 19.65
C ASP A 76 16.95 -2.64 18.96
N VAL A 77 16.84 -2.53 17.62
CA VAL A 77 15.75 -3.11 16.83
C VAL A 77 16.23 -4.18 15.87
N VAL A 78 15.33 -5.11 15.55
CA VAL A 78 15.58 -6.14 14.55
C VAL A 78 15.40 -5.55 13.15
N TRP A 79 16.43 -5.67 12.32
CA TRP A 79 16.35 -5.23 10.93
C TRP A 79 15.76 -6.34 10.07
N PHE A 80 15.12 -5.96 8.98
CA PHE A 80 14.76 -6.93 7.95
C PHE A 80 16.00 -7.47 7.24
N PRO A 81 15.97 -8.72 6.76
CA PRO A 81 17.01 -9.21 5.87
C PRO A 81 17.15 -8.23 4.68
N PRO A 82 18.38 -7.83 4.31
CA PRO A 82 18.59 -6.92 3.20
C PRO A 82 18.33 -7.62 1.86
N GLN A 83 17.98 -6.83 0.85
CA GLN A 83 17.90 -7.26 -0.54
C GLN A 83 19.26 -7.73 -1.09
N SER A 84 20.36 -7.14 -0.64
CA SER A 84 21.71 -7.45 -1.14
C SER A 84 22.76 -7.69 -0.05
N ALA A 85 23.83 -8.40 -0.42
CA ALA A 85 25.07 -8.57 0.34
C ALA A 85 26.27 -8.28 -0.57
N GLY A 86 26.79 -7.05 -0.54
CA GLY A 86 27.73 -6.58 -1.56
C GLY A 86 27.05 -6.51 -2.93
N ASP A 87 27.75 -6.88 -4.00
CA ASP A 87 27.25 -6.83 -5.39
C ASP A 87 26.29 -8.01 -5.73
N THR A 88 25.76 -8.68 -4.71
CA THR A 88 25.01 -9.93 -4.85
C THR A 88 23.64 -9.78 -4.20
N SER A 89 22.59 -10.02 -4.97
CA SER A 89 21.25 -10.10 -4.40
C SER A 89 21.08 -11.37 -3.55
N LEU A 90 20.42 -11.19 -2.40
CA LEU A 90 19.92 -12.24 -1.51
C LEU A 90 18.47 -12.63 -1.78
N GLU A 91 17.76 -11.81 -2.57
CA GLU A 91 16.40 -12.09 -3.03
C GLU A 91 16.39 -12.79 -4.37
N MET A 92 17.52 -12.91 -5.08
CA MET A 92 17.57 -13.57 -6.37
C MET A 92 17.31 -15.07 -6.20
N VAL A 93 16.15 -15.49 -6.69
CA VAL A 93 15.67 -16.88 -6.70
C VAL A 93 15.50 -17.23 -8.18
N ALA A 94 16.51 -17.89 -8.76
CA ALA A 94 16.64 -18.10 -10.21
C ALA A 94 16.28 -19.52 -10.66
N ARG A 95 15.38 -19.65 -11.64
CA ARG A 95 14.99 -20.91 -12.31
C ARG A 95 16.21 -21.64 -12.89
N GLU A 96 16.35 -22.93 -12.58
CA GLU A 96 17.30 -23.78 -13.29
C GLU A 96 16.89 -23.87 -14.77
N THR A 97 17.82 -23.55 -15.67
CA THR A 97 17.71 -23.99 -17.07
C THR A 97 17.65 -25.53 -17.09
N PRO A 98 17.05 -26.19 -18.10
CA PRO A 98 16.59 -27.61 -18.05
C PRO A 98 17.64 -28.73 -17.91
N GLY A 99 18.77 -28.49 -17.23
CA GLY A 99 20.00 -29.27 -17.31
C GLY A 99 20.23 -30.31 -16.20
N ASN A 100 19.62 -30.22 -15.01
CA ASN A 100 19.87 -31.23 -13.96
C ASN A 100 18.74 -31.44 -12.92
N PRO A 101 17.77 -32.33 -13.18
CA PRO A 101 16.73 -32.69 -12.22
C PRO A 101 17.23 -33.30 -10.90
N ALA A 102 18.51 -33.69 -10.81
CA ALA A 102 19.09 -34.27 -9.59
C ALA A 102 19.29 -33.26 -8.45
N ASN A 103 19.25 -31.95 -8.74
CA ASN A 103 19.35 -30.89 -7.73
C ASN A 103 18.00 -30.56 -7.05
N CYS A 104 16.90 -31.14 -7.52
CA CYS A 104 15.52 -30.87 -7.07
C CYS A 104 14.98 -31.93 -6.09
N ASP A 105 15.82 -32.82 -5.56
CA ASP A 105 15.45 -33.79 -4.52
C ASP A 105 15.97 -33.32 -3.14
N PRO A 106 15.09 -32.90 -2.20
CA PRO A 106 15.48 -32.48 -0.85
C PRO A 106 16.24 -33.54 -0.03
N GLY A 107 16.26 -34.80 -0.49
CA GLY A 107 16.98 -35.91 0.12
C GLY A 107 18.40 -36.16 -0.39
N ASP A 108 18.88 -35.44 -1.41
CA ASP A 108 20.20 -35.70 -2.02
C ASP A 108 21.34 -34.96 -1.28
N PRO A 109 22.35 -35.66 -0.72
CA PRO A 109 23.54 -35.06 -0.12
C PRO A 109 24.43 -34.27 -1.10
N GLY A 110 24.09 -34.23 -2.40
CA GLY A 110 24.70 -33.41 -3.43
C GLY A 110 24.19 -31.96 -3.54
N TYR A 111 23.25 -31.53 -2.67
CA TYR A 111 22.79 -30.13 -2.59
C TYR A 111 23.99 -29.16 -2.55
N PRO A 112 24.10 -28.18 -3.46
CA PRO A 112 25.36 -27.50 -3.67
C PRO A 112 25.77 -26.65 -2.47
N PRO A 113 27.02 -26.78 -1.98
CA PRO A 113 27.66 -25.70 -1.25
C PRO A 113 28.24 -24.72 -2.28
N GLN A 114 27.53 -23.61 -2.53
CA GLN A 114 28.02 -22.22 -2.72
C GLN A 114 27.14 -21.42 -3.70
N GLY A 115 26.46 -20.41 -3.18
CA GLY A 115 26.14 -19.19 -3.93
C GLY A 115 24.72 -18.69 -3.80
N TYR A 116 23.72 -19.46 -4.27
CA TYR A 116 22.39 -18.93 -4.56
C TYR A 116 21.30 -19.98 -4.34
N PRO A 117 20.08 -19.57 -3.95
CA PRO A 117 18.91 -20.44 -4.00
C PRO A 117 18.70 -20.92 -5.45
N LEU A 118 18.74 -22.24 -5.66
CA LEU A 118 18.35 -22.87 -6.93
C LEU A 118 16.85 -23.11 -6.92
N VAL A 119 16.23 -22.93 -8.07
CA VAL A 119 14.77 -23.00 -8.27
C VAL A 119 14.49 -24.08 -9.30
N CYS A 120 13.51 -24.93 -9.02
CA CYS A 120 13.15 -26.05 -9.88
C CYS A 120 12.15 -25.62 -10.96
N GLU A 121 11.96 -26.47 -11.97
CA GLU A 121 10.94 -26.25 -13.00
C GLU A 121 9.57 -26.02 -12.32
N ASN A 122 8.87 -24.95 -12.72
CA ASN A 122 7.57 -24.47 -12.22
C ASN A 122 7.54 -23.65 -10.91
N ASP A 123 8.65 -23.47 -10.21
CA ASP A 123 8.69 -22.62 -9.01
C ASP A 123 8.50 -21.12 -9.32
N PHE A 124 8.15 -20.32 -8.30
CA PHE A 124 8.20 -18.86 -8.35
C PHE A 124 9.64 -18.31 -8.43
N SER A 125 9.78 -17.19 -9.13
CA SER A 125 10.98 -16.34 -9.14
C SER A 125 10.67 -14.93 -8.67
N THR A 126 11.66 -14.30 -8.02
CA THR A 126 11.56 -12.90 -7.60
C THR A 126 11.64 -11.94 -8.78
N GLY A 127 11.16 -10.71 -8.59
CA GLY A 127 11.12 -9.66 -9.60
C GLY A 127 12.52 -9.26 -10.10
N GLU A 128 13.56 -9.53 -9.32
CA GLU A 128 14.96 -9.34 -9.74
C GLU A 128 15.34 -10.22 -10.93
N PHE A 129 14.68 -11.37 -11.11
CA PHE A 129 14.81 -12.16 -12.33
C PHE A 129 14.31 -11.38 -13.55
N CYS A 130 13.17 -10.70 -13.40
CA CYS A 130 12.59 -9.86 -14.45
C CYS A 130 13.37 -8.57 -14.68
N GLN A 131 14.08 -8.06 -13.65
CA GLN A 131 14.90 -6.84 -13.71
C GLN A 131 15.90 -6.89 -14.87
N ALA A 132 16.49 -8.06 -15.14
CA ALA A 132 17.45 -8.26 -16.23
C ALA A 132 16.95 -7.66 -17.56
N CYS A 133 15.70 -7.92 -17.94
CA CYS A 133 15.14 -7.44 -19.20
C CYS A 133 14.22 -6.21 -19.06
N HIS A 134 13.59 -6.04 -17.89
CA HIS A 134 12.55 -5.04 -17.64
C HIS A 134 13.03 -3.84 -16.79
N ASP A 135 14.35 -3.67 -16.68
CA ASP A 135 14.97 -2.51 -16.05
C ASP A 135 15.88 -1.77 -17.03
N SER A 136 15.94 -0.46 -16.86
CA SER A 136 16.82 0.44 -17.61
C SER A 136 18.26 0.45 -17.08
N ALA A 137 18.49 -0.07 -15.87
CA ALA A 137 19.70 0.18 -15.12
C ALA A 137 20.88 -0.76 -15.44
N LEU A 138 20.61 -1.93 -16.03
CA LEU A 138 21.61 -2.99 -16.19
C LEU A 138 22.51 -2.88 -17.44
N TYR A 139 22.27 -1.94 -18.36
CA TYR A 139 23.10 -1.82 -19.58
C TYR A 139 23.23 -0.39 -20.13
N VAL A 140 24.34 0.27 -19.83
CA VAL A 140 24.78 1.50 -20.51
C VAL A 140 26.15 1.31 -21.19
N GLU A 141 26.82 0.14 -21.02
CA GLU A 141 28.10 -0.12 -21.67
C GLU A 141 27.96 -0.32 -23.19
N GLY A 142 28.04 0.80 -23.93
CA GLY A 142 28.30 0.83 -25.37
C GLY A 142 27.09 0.89 -26.30
N GLY A 143 25.87 1.11 -25.80
CA GLY A 143 24.62 0.94 -26.56
C GLY A 143 23.70 2.16 -26.74
N GLY A 144 23.94 3.31 -26.10
CA GLY A 144 22.97 4.41 -26.03
C GLY A 144 21.97 4.25 -24.88
N LEU A 145 21.12 5.25 -24.64
CA LEU A 145 20.12 5.21 -23.58
C LEU A 145 19.14 4.02 -23.76
N PRO A 146 18.80 3.28 -22.68
CA PRO A 146 17.67 2.36 -22.70
C PRO A 146 16.39 3.13 -23.06
N GLU A 147 15.54 2.57 -23.92
CA GLU A 147 14.26 3.19 -24.32
C GLU A 147 13.18 3.16 -23.21
N MET A 148 13.59 2.96 -21.95
CA MET A 148 12.78 2.90 -20.72
C MET A 148 13.04 4.08 -19.77
N MET A 149 13.86 5.04 -20.19
CA MET A 149 14.21 6.23 -19.41
C MET A 149 13.39 7.45 -19.86
N TYR A 150 12.82 8.19 -18.92
CA TYR A 150 12.11 9.45 -19.17
C TYR A 150 13.07 10.63 -19.18
N TYR A 151 12.96 11.49 -20.19
CA TYR A 151 13.76 12.71 -20.34
C TYR A 151 12.89 13.95 -20.18
N SER A 152 13.17 14.79 -19.17
CA SER A 152 12.59 16.13 -19.08
C SER A 152 13.54 17.18 -19.64
N LYS A 153 13.00 18.12 -20.43
CA LYS A 153 13.72 19.29 -20.95
C LYS A 153 12.93 20.56 -20.66
N ASP A 154 13.10 21.07 -19.46
CA ASP A 154 12.69 22.43 -19.16
C ASP A 154 13.80 23.43 -19.49
N GLU A 155 13.46 24.71 -19.60
CA GLU A 155 14.37 25.80 -20.02
C GLU A 155 15.64 25.94 -19.17
N HIS A 156 15.76 25.17 -18.08
CA HIS A 156 16.84 25.28 -17.10
C HIS A 156 17.55 23.96 -16.73
N GLU A 157 16.95 22.77 -16.91
CA GLU A 157 17.53 21.50 -16.41
C GLU A 157 17.18 20.29 -17.30
N THR A 158 18.08 19.29 -17.34
CA THR A 158 17.96 18.10 -18.20
C THR A 158 18.27 16.86 -17.37
N TRP A 159 17.32 15.94 -17.25
CA TRP A 159 17.49 14.76 -16.38
C TRP A 159 16.73 13.52 -16.86
N LEU A 160 17.12 12.33 -16.38
CA LEU A 160 16.61 11.02 -16.84
C LEU A 160 16.01 10.17 -15.70
N ALA A 161 14.70 9.97 -15.59
CA ALA A 161 14.12 9.04 -14.61
C ALA A 161 13.98 7.60 -15.14
N ASN A 162 14.33 6.61 -14.32
CA ASN A 162 14.02 5.22 -14.59
C ASN A 162 12.52 4.97 -14.47
N TRP A 163 11.89 4.80 -15.63
CA TRP A 163 10.48 4.57 -15.80
C TRP A 163 10.19 3.12 -16.25
N SER A 164 11.17 2.22 -16.13
CA SER A 164 10.99 0.82 -16.48
C SER A 164 9.92 0.12 -15.64
N GLN A 165 9.37 -1.00 -16.12
CA GLN A 165 8.34 -1.75 -15.38
C GLN A 165 8.87 -2.18 -14.01
N TYR A 166 10.11 -2.68 -13.98
CA TYR A 166 10.76 -3.03 -12.72
C TYR A 166 10.95 -1.80 -11.83
N GLY A 167 11.50 -0.71 -12.37
CA GLY A 167 11.83 0.47 -11.58
C GLY A 167 10.62 1.16 -10.94
N ASP A 168 9.51 1.26 -11.67
CA ASP A 168 8.24 1.75 -11.13
C ASP A 168 7.68 0.79 -10.08
N TRP A 169 7.57 -0.50 -10.42
CA TRP A 169 6.93 -1.48 -9.55
C TRP A 169 7.70 -1.65 -8.25
N ASN A 170 9.03 -1.61 -8.33
CA ASN A 170 9.92 -1.84 -7.19
C ASN A 170 9.73 -0.78 -6.07
N ALA A 171 9.25 0.41 -6.43
CA ALA A 171 8.92 1.47 -5.49
C ALA A 171 7.48 1.42 -4.99
N THR A 172 6.64 0.51 -5.48
CA THR A 172 5.23 0.48 -5.07
C THR A 172 5.07 -0.06 -3.66
N ILE A 173 3.95 0.30 -3.02
CA ILE A 173 3.57 -0.32 -1.75
C ILE A 173 3.27 -1.81 -1.90
N MET A 174 2.95 -2.28 -3.11
CA MET A 174 2.67 -3.69 -3.40
C MET A 174 3.97 -4.53 -3.39
N ARG A 175 5.00 -4.09 -4.10
CA ARG A 175 6.35 -4.68 -3.99
C ARG A 175 6.85 -4.66 -2.53
N LEU A 176 6.60 -3.56 -1.84
CA LEU A 176 7.09 -3.34 -0.49
C LEU A 176 6.13 -3.87 0.60
N ALA A 177 5.07 -4.59 0.22
CA ALA A 177 3.95 -4.94 1.10
C ALA A 177 4.40 -5.76 2.32
N THR A 178 5.26 -6.77 2.14
CA THR A 178 5.80 -7.56 3.26
C THR A 178 6.85 -6.79 4.08
N ARG A 179 7.47 -5.79 3.47
CA ARG A 179 8.46 -4.91 4.11
C ARG A 179 7.81 -3.69 4.79
N ASP A 180 6.49 -3.55 4.77
CA ASP A 180 5.80 -2.49 5.52
C ASP A 180 5.97 -2.75 7.04
N PRO A 181 6.72 -1.90 7.76
CA PRO A 181 7.00 -2.12 9.18
C PRO A 181 5.77 -1.94 10.07
N ILE A 182 4.77 -1.18 9.61
CA ILE A 182 3.52 -0.96 10.32
C ILE A 182 2.61 -2.17 10.16
N TRP A 183 2.58 -2.76 8.96
CA TRP A 183 1.88 -4.03 8.72
C TRP A 183 2.49 -5.18 9.53
N GLN A 184 3.82 -5.31 9.59
CA GLN A 184 4.47 -6.33 10.43
C GLN A 184 4.11 -6.17 11.92
N ALA A 185 3.98 -4.93 12.42
CA ALA A 185 3.49 -4.67 13.77
C ALA A 185 1.98 -4.98 13.93
N GLN A 186 1.19 -4.87 12.85
CA GLN A 186 -0.20 -5.33 12.82
C GLN A 186 -0.27 -6.85 12.96
N ILE A 187 0.54 -7.63 12.24
CA ILE A 187 0.58 -9.10 12.38
C ILE A 187 0.89 -9.51 13.82
N GLU A 188 1.89 -8.87 14.44
CA GLU A 188 2.23 -9.11 15.86
C GLU A 188 1.04 -8.76 16.76
N THR A 189 0.36 -7.66 16.49
CA THR A 189 -0.85 -7.25 17.21
C THR A 189 -1.93 -8.32 17.09
N GLU A 190 -2.32 -8.73 15.89
CA GLU A 190 -3.36 -9.74 15.68
C GLU A 190 -2.99 -11.06 16.38
N THR A 191 -1.76 -11.52 16.19
CA THR A 191 -1.26 -12.76 16.78
C THR A 191 -1.29 -12.71 18.31
N ASN A 192 -0.90 -11.58 18.92
CA ASN A 192 -0.85 -11.43 20.37
C ASN A 192 -2.25 -11.22 20.98
N GLN A 193 -3.14 -10.51 20.29
CA GLN A 193 -4.49 -10.18 20.79
C GLN A 193 -5.50 -11.32 20.61
N HIS A 194 -5.18 -12.34 19.81
CA HIS A 194 -5.98 -13.56 19.62
C HIS A 194 -5.27 -14.82 20.17
N PRO A 195 -5.05 -14.92 21.50
CA PRO A 195 -4.19 -15.95 22.12
C PRO A 195 -4.74 -17.39 22.04
N TYR A 196 -5.96 -17.57 21.53
CA TYR A 196 -6.63 -18.85 21.36
C TYR A 196 -6.80 -19.24 19.89
N ALA A 197 -6.46 -18.35 18.97
CA ALA A 197 -6.37 -18.68 17.56
C ALA A 197 -4.95 -19.20 17.28
N ASP A 198 -4.82 -20.13 16.33
CA ASP A 198 -3.50 -20.62 15.91
C ASP A 198 -2.69 -19.46 15.32
N PRO A 199 -1.54 -19.08 15.92
CA PRO A 199 -0.74 -17.97 15.45
C PRO A 199 -0.19 -18.19 14.03
N ASN A 200 0.04 -19.44 13.63
CA ASN A 200 0.51 -19.75 12.28
C ASN A 200 -0.60 -19.51 11.26
N VAL A 201 -1.86 -19.81 11.59
CA VAL A 201 -3.01 -19.52 10.70
C VAL A 201 -3.22 -18.01 10.54
N ILE A 202 -3.09 -17.22 11.62
CA ILE A 202 -3.20 -15.75 11.53
C ILE A 202 -2.12 -15.19 10.60
N GLN A 203 -0.87 -15.61 10.80
CA GLN A 203 0.25 -15.14 9.99
C GLN A 203 0.09 -15.57 8.53
N ASP A 204 -0.28 -16.82 8.28
CA ASP A 204 -0.51 -17.38 6.96
C ASP A 204 -1.55 -16.58 6.16
N VAL A 205 -2.68 -16.24 6.79
CA VAL A 205 -3.69 -15.34 6.20
C VAL A 205 -3.09 -14.00 5.79
N CYS A 206 -2.25 -13.38 6.64
CA CYS A 206 -1.62 -12.11 6.30
C CYS A 206 -0.60 -12.26 5.15
N PHE A 207 0.19 -13.34 5.14
CA PHE A 207 1.19 -13.61 4.11
C PHE A 207 0.59 -14.05 2.77
N SER A 208 -0.63 -14.61 2.76
CA SER A 208 -1.39 -14.94 1.55
C SER A 208 -1.62 -13.76 0.60
N CYS A 209 -1.54 -12.53 1.12
CA CYS A 209 -1.75 -11.28 0.38
C CYS A 209 -0.48 -10.43 0.23
N HIS A 210 0.40 -10.43 1.24
CA HIS A 210 1.54 -9.51 1.30
C HIS A 210 2.85 -10.12 0.81
N GLY A 211 3.02 -11.44 0.98
CA GLY A 211 4.23 -12.21 0.68
C GLY A 211 3.89 -13.56 0.07
N GLU A 212 2.89 -13.53 -0.80
CA GLU A 212 2.14 -14.66 -1.32
C GLU A 212 3.03 -15.62 -2.08
N MET A 213 4.00 -15.16 -2.89
CA MET A 213 4.88 -16.10 -3.62
C MET A 213 5.63 -17.05 -2.68
N GLY A 214 6.05 -16.58 -1.51
CA GLY A 214 6.73 -17.42 -0.51
C GLY A 214 5.78 -18.38 0.19
N GLU A 215 4.57 -17.92 0.50
CA GLU A 215 3.51 -18.71 1.12
C GLU A 215 2.97 -19.80 0.16
N ARG A 216 2.73 -19.46 -1.11
CA ARG A 216 2.29 -20.42 -2.13
C ARG A 216 3.37 -21.45 -2.43
N GLN A 217 4.62 -21.01 -2.61
CA GLN A 217 5.71 -21.92 -2.93
C GLN A 217 5.99 -22.93 -1.81
N ILE A 218 5.84 -22.57 -0.53
CA ILE A 218 5.99 -23.56 0.55
C ILE A 218 4.82 -24.54 0.58
N GLY A 219 3.61 -24.07 0.26
CA GLY A 219 2.44 -24.91 0.03
C GLY A 219 2.63 -25.89 -1.13
N ASP A 220 3.19 -25.46 -2.25
CA ASP A 220 3.47 -26.31 -3.41
C ASP A 220 4.52 -27.39 -3.09
N ASP A 221 5.60 -27.02 -2.40
CA ASP A 221 6.72 -27.92 -2.11
C ASP A 221 6.39 -28.95 -0.99
N HIS A 222 5.53 -28.59 -0.05
CA HIS A 222 5.30 -29.36 1.18
C HIS A 222 3.84 -29.74 1.47
N GLY A 223 2.90 -29.26 0.66
CA GLY A 223 1.46 -29.52 0.75
C GLY A 223 0.68 -28.25 1.04
N VAL A 224 -0.47 -28.08 0.37
CA VAL A 224 -1.29 -26.85 0.34
C VAL A 224 -1.75 -26.33 1.70
N ASP A 225 -1.73 -27.15 2.75
CA ASP A 225 -2.09 -26.77 4.12
C ASP A 225 -0.87 -26.36 4.97
N THR A 226 0.33 -26.29 4.38
CA THR A 226 1.58 -25.91 5.08
C THR A 226 1.58 -24.40 5.35
N PRO A 227 1.56 -23.95 6.61
CA PRO A 227 1.39 -22.53 6.92
C PRO A 227 2.70 -21.75 6.73
N PHE A 228 2.57 -20.49 6.33
CA PHE A 228 3.66 -19.52 6.35
C PHE A 228 3.61 -18.66 7.61
N CYS A 229 4.76 -18.50 8.27
CA CYS A 229 4.90 -17.68 9.48
C CYS A 229 5.97 -16.59 9.28
N THR A 230 5.96 -15.57 10.15
CA THR A 230 6.93 -14.46 10.15
C THR A 230 8.39 -14.92 10.29
N ASP A 231 8.67 -16.02 10.98
CA ASP A 231 10.04 -16.53 11.10
C ASP A 231 10.64 -16.89 9.73
N ILE A 232 9.83 -17.39 8.79
CA ILE A 232 10.26 -17.74 7.43
C ILE A 232 10.73 -16.48 6.70
N PHE A 233 10.05 -15.34 6.89
CA PHE A 233 10.49 -14.05 6.33
C PHE A 233 11.90 -13.67 6.80
N TYR A 234 12.32 -14.03 8.02
CA TYR A 234 13.67 -13.77 8.53
C TYR A 234 14.68 -14.87 8.19
N ALA A 235 14.25 -16.00 7.62
CA ALA A 235 15.13 -17.08 7.22
C ALA A 235 16.05 -16.63 6.07
N THR A 236 17.36 -16.84 6.24
CA THR A 236 18.40 -16.51 5.27
C THR A 236 19.45 -17.62 5.24
N LEU A 237 20.18 -17.74 4.12
CA LEU A 237 21.29 -18.69 4.02
C LEU A 237 22.41 -18.36 5.02
N PRO A 238 22.86 -19.35 5.83
CA PRO A 238 23.92 -19.13 6.81
C PRO A 238 25.23 -18.63 6.18
N GLY A 239 25.84 -17.62 6.80
CA GLY A 239 27.18 -17.14 6.43
C GLY A 239 27.26 -16.17 5.24
N ILE A 240 26.14 -15.82 4.60
CA ILE A 240 26.12 -14.81 3.54
C ILE A 240 26.15 -13.38 4.10
N LEU A 241 25.61 -13.17 5.30
CA LEU A 241 25.70 -11.90 6.04
C LEU A 241 26.29 -12.18 7.42
N SER A 242 27.07 -11.25 7.98
CA SER A 242 27.55 -11.40 9.35
C SER A 242 26.49 -10.93 10.36
N ASP A 243 26.31 -11.66 11.46
CA ASP A 243 25.39 -11.28 12.55
C ASP A 243 25.70 -9.88 13.14
N ALA A 244 26.90 -9.37 12.90
CA ALA A 244 27.35 -8.04 13.33
C ALA A 244 26.78 -6.88 12.49
N GLU A 245 26.17 -7.17 11.32
CA GLU A 245 25.69 -6.16 10.37
C GLU A 245 24.19 -5.86 10.48
N ARG A 246 23.44 -6.45 11.42
CA ARG A 246 21.96 -6.57 11.35
C ARG A 246 21.16 -6.01 12.54
N GLY A 247 21.72 -5.10 13.35
CA GLY A 247 21.03 -4.62 14.55
C GLY A 247 20.81 -5.73 15.59
N LYS A 248 19.66 -5.75 16.27
CA LYS A 248 19.29 -6.80 17.23
C LYS A 248 18.97 -8.11 16.48
N PRO A 249 19.49 -9.28 16.90
CA PRO A 249 19.13 -10.55 16.28
C PRO A 249 17.62 -10.84 16.37
N PHE A 250 17.03 -11.40 15.29
CA PHE A 250 15.64 -11.84 15.31
C PHE A 250 15.46 -13.04 16.26
N PRO A 251 14.50 -13.01 17.20
CA PRO A 251 14.26 -14.10 18.13
C PRO A 251 13.35 -15.15 17.50
N PHE A 252 13.92 -16.09 16.73
CA PHE A 252 13.18 -17.23 16.17
C PHE A 252 12.40 -17.99 17.26
N THR A 253 11.21 -18.44 16.90
CA THR A 253 10.27 -19.12 17.79
C THR A 253 10.23 -20.62 17.51
N ASP A 254 10.17 -21.43 18.56
CA ASP A 254 10.02 -22.90 18.40
C ASP A 254 8.63 -23.28 17.87
N SER A 255 7.65 -22.37 17.95
CA SER A 255 6.28 -22.58 17.47
C SER A 255 6.15 -22.51 15.95
N CYS A 256 7.10 -21.88 15.26
CA CYS A 256 7.11 -21.92 13.81
C CYS A 256 7.91 -23.12 13.29
N ALA A 257 7.18 -24.20 12.98
CA ALA A 257 7.71 -25.41 12.35
C ALA A 257 6.76 -25.92 11.25
N PRO A 258 6.65 -25.20 10.10
CA PRO A 258 5.76 -25.59 9.01
C PRO A 258 6.07 -26.99 8.46
N ILE A 259 7.35 -27.35 8.39
CA ILE A 259 7.79 -28.67 7.96
C ILE A 259 7.96 -29.55 9.21
N GLU A 260 7.30 -30.71 9.21
CA GLU A 260 7.25 -31.62 10.37
C GLU A 260 8.65 -31.90 10.93
N GLY A 261 8.83 -31.56 12.21
CA GLY A 261 10.08 -31.80 12.95
C GLY A 261 11.24 -30.86 12.62
N LYS A 262 11.02 -29.78 11.85
CA LYS A 262 12.05 -28.81 11.46
C LYS A 262 11.60 -27.38 11.78
N THR A 263 12.04 -26.83 12.90
CA THR A 263 11.79 -25.41 13.23
C THR A 263 12.53 -24.49 12.26
N VAL A 264 12.01 -23.29 12.04
CA VAL A 264 12.69 -22.30 11.18
C VAL A 264 14.03 -21.87 11.78
N GLY A 265 14.08 -21.69 13.10
CA GLY A 265 15.29 -21.26 13.80
C GLY A 265 16.45 -22.27 13.74
N ASP A 266 16.17 -23.58 13.77
CA ASP A 266 17.20 -24.62 13.69
C ASP A 266 17.60 -24.97 12.25
N HIS A 267 16.75 -24.63 11.27
CA HIS A 267 16.93 -24.96 9.85
C HIS A 267 16.71 -23.77 8.91
N PRO A 268 17.31 -22.59 9.15
CA PRO A 268 17.04 -21.38 8.37
C PRO A 268 17.39 -21.54 6.88
N GLU A 269 18.34 -22.41 6.53
CA GLU A 269 18.70 -22.71 5.15
C GLU A 269 17.57 -23.39 4.36
N LEU A 270 16.72 -24.17 5.02
CA LEU A 270 15.59 -24.87 4.40
C LEU A 270 14.49 -23.87 4.01
N TYR A 271 14.33 -22.81 4.80
CA TYR A 271 13.26 -21.83 4.65
C TYR A 271 13.68 -20.57 3.88
N ALA A 272 14.97 -20.42 3.58
CA ALA A 272 15.52 -19.20 2.97
C ALA A 272 14.92 -18.87 1.59
N LYS A 273 14.57 -19.89 0.77
CA LYS A 273 13.90 -19.73 -0.53
C LYS A 273 12.55 -19.04 -0.36
N TYR A 274 11.69 -19.59 0.50
CA TYR A 274 10.35 -19.05 0.76
C TYR A 274 10.42 -17.66 1.39
N GLY A 275 11.38 -17.44 2.30
CA GLY A 275 11.64 -16.13 2.87
C GLY A 275 12.05 -15.09 1.83
N ALA A 276 12.86 -15.46 0.83
CA ALA A 276 13.27 -14.57 -0.26
C ALA A 276 12.08 -14.18 -1.15
N LEU A 277 11.26 -15.16 -1.54
CA LEU A 277 10.04 -14.92 -2.32
C LEU A 277 9.04 -14.02 -1.56
N ALA A 278 8.82 -14.27 -0.27
CA ALA A 278 7.93 -13.43 0.54
C ALA A 278 8.46 -11.99 0.73
N ARG A 279 9.79 -11.83 0.88
CA ARG A 279 10.44 -10.50 0.96
C ARG A 279 10.34 -9.71 -0.34
N ASP A 280 10.14 -10.39 -1.46
CA ASP A 280 9.88 -9.77 -2.76
C ASP A 280 8.47 -9.11 -2.82
N GLY A 281 7.59 -9.41 -1.84
CA GLY A 281 6.24 -8.85 -1.75
C GLY A 281 5.35 -9.27 -2.91
N VAL A 282 4.38 -8.43 -3.27
CA VAL A 282 3.56 -8.65 -4.47
C VAL A 282 4.37 -8.30 -5.71
N SER A 283 4.78 -9.31 -6.47
CA SER A 283 5.76 -9.17 -7.54
C SER A 283 5.21 -9.50 -8.94
N CYS A 284 6.09 -9.42 -9.94
CA CYS A 284 5.75 -9.58 -11.35
C CYS A 284 5.06 -10.93 -11.61
N GLU A 285 5.62 -12.03 -11.10
CA GLU A 285 5.05 -13.35 -11.31
C GLU A 285 3.67 -13.52 -10.69
N THR A 286 3.39 -12.88 -9.56
CA THR A 286 2.04 -12.88 -8.98
C THR A 286 1.04 -12.35 -9.99
N CYS A 287 1.25 -11.15 -10.53
CA CYS A 287 0.32 -10.56 -11.50
C CYS A 287 0.27 -11.34 -12.83
N HIS A 288 1.43 -11.84 -13.28
CA HIS A 288 1.57 -12.46 -14.59
C HIS A 288 1.31 -13.98 -14.58
N ARG A 289 1.13 -14.65 -13.45
CA ARG A 289 0.78 -16.09 -13.42
C ARG A 289 -0.64 -16.35 -12.92
N ILE A 290 -1.34 -15.35 -12.36
CA ILE A 290 -2.76 -15.47 -12.01
C ILE A 290 -3.55 -15.84 -13.27
N GLY A 291 -4.12 -17.04 -13.30
CA GLY A 291 -4.73 -17.64 -14.50
C GLY A 291 -5.23 -19.06 -14.21
N PRO A 292 -6.15 -19.61 -15.04
CA PRO A 292 -6.68 -20.95 -14.81
C PRO A 292 -5.62 -22.04 -14.99
N GLU A 293 -5.66 -23.11 -14.18
CA GLU A 293 -4.80 -24.31 -14.31
C GLU A 293 -4.73 -24.88 -15.75
N GLY A 294 -5.81 -24.75 -16.54
CA GLY A 294 -5.90 -25.27 -17.91
C GLY A 294 -5.32 -24.38 -19.01
N GLY A 295 -4.79 -23.20 -18.67
CA GLY A 295 -4.23 -22.21 -19.59
C GLY A 295 -5.26 -21.34 -20.32
N ALA A 296 -4.75 -20.36 -21.09
CA ALA A 296 -5.44 -19.22 -21.72
C ALA A 296 -6.78 -19.47 -22.46
N GLY A 297 -7.10 -20.70 -22.86
CA GLY A 297 -8.29 -21.02 -23.67
C GLY A 297 -9.57 -21.31 -22.88
N GLN A 298 -9.54 -21.25 -21.55
CA GLN A 298 -10.66 -21.68 -20.69
C GLN A 298 -11.34 -20.55 -19.91
N TRP A 299 -10.84 -19.31 -19.98
CA TRP A 299 -11.50 -18.18 -19.33
C TRP A 299 -12.68 -17.71 -20.19
N THR A 300 -13.91 -17.82 -19.67
CA THR A 300 -15.13 -17.35 -20.34
C THR A 300 -15.87 -16.38 -19.42
N PRO A 301 -15.93 -15.08 -19.70
CA PRO A 301 -16.63 -14.13 -18.86
C PRO A 301 -18.15 -14.35 -18.90
N GLY A 302 -18.80 -14.45 -17.73
CA GLY A 302 -20.26 -14.51 -17.63
C GLY A 302 -20.78 -14.95 -16.25
N PRO A 303 -22.09 -14.79 -15.99
CA PRO A 303 -22.73 -15.08 -14.70
C PRO A 303 -22.80 -16.57 -14.34
N ASP A 304 -22.59 -17.47 -15.32
CA ASP A 304 -22.57 -18.93 -15.13
C ASP A 304 -21.14 -19.51 -15.13
N ALA A 305 -20.11 -18.67 -15.06
CA ALA A 305 -18.73 -19.09 -15.27
C ALA A 305 -18.11 -19.72 -14.01
N GLU A 306 -17.80 -21.02 -14.08
CA GLU A 306 -16.85 -21.72 -13.18
C GLU A 306 -15.42 -21.11 -13.23
N SER A 307 -15.20 -20.00 -13.96
CA SER A 307 -13.89 -19.39 -14.23
C SER A 307 -13.51 -18.24 -13.29
N PHE A 308 -14.33 -17.89 -12.30
CA PHE A 308 -13.99 -16.90 -11.27
C PHE A 308 -13.12 -17.48 -10.15
N ASP A 309 -13.12 -18.81 -10.00
CA ASP A 309 -12.20 -19.57 -9.15
C ASP A 309 -10.73 -19.26 -9.47
N VAL A 310 -10.44 -18.75 -10.68
CA VAL A 310 -9.11 -18.31 -11.09
C VAL A 310 -8.58 -17.13 -10.26
N PHE A 311 -9.43 -16.13 -10.00
CA PHE A 311 -9.03 -14.93 -9.26
C PHE A 311 -9.32 -15.05 -7.76
N TYR A 312 -10.27 -15.92 -7.41
CA TYR A 312 -10.91 -15.95 -6.11
C TYR A 312 -10.76 -17.31 -5.41
N GLY A 313 -10.22 -18.31 -6.10
CA GLY A 313 -9.82 -19.61 -5.57
C GLY A 313 -10.92 -20.67 -5.58
N PRO A 314 -10.57 -21.97 -5.61
CA PRO A 314 -11.52 -23.08 -5.52
C PRO A 314 -11.76 -23.57 -4.07
N ASN A 315 -11.03 -23.05 -3.08
CA ASN A 315 -10.96 -23.59 -1.72
C ASN A 315 -12.04 -23.01 -0.79
N ARG A 316 -13.06 -23.85 -0.58
CA ARG A 316 -14.28 -23.65 0.23
C ARG A 316 -14.01 -23.18 1.65
N TYR A 317 -13.79 -21.89 1.84
CA TYR A 317 -14.38 -21.24 3.01
C TYR A 317 -15.83 -21.04 2.63
N ASP A 318 -16.81 -21.56 3.38
CA ASP A 318 -18.22 -21.28 3.10
C ASP A 318 -18.51 -19.77 3.39
N VAL A 319 -17.90 -18.85 2.63
CA VAL A 319 -17.87 -17.41 2.85
C VAL A 319 -19.30 -16.89 2.90
N HIS A 320 -20.12 -17.30 1.94
CA HIS A 320 -21.53 -16.99 1.90
C HIS A 320 -22.34 -17.49 3.12
N LEU A 321 -21.89 -18.53 3.83
CA LEU A 321 -22.50 -19.00 5.08
C LEU A 321 -21.89 -18.35 6.33
N ARG A 322 -20.73 -17.71 6.18
CA ARG A 322 -19.93 -17.15 7.29
C ARG A 322 -19.91 -15.62 7.34
N GLN A 323 -20.46 -14.95 6.33
CA GLN A 323 -20.65 -13.50 6.34
C GLN A 323 -21.70 -13.06 7.36
N PRO A 324 -21.64 -11.78 7.83
CA PRO A 324 -22.56 -11.24 8.81
C PRO A 324 -24.01 -11.34 8.35
N SER A 325 -24.93 -11.50 9.30
CA SER A 325 -26.36 -11.69 8.98
C SER A 325 -27.00 -10.44 8.36
N GLU A 326 -26.43 -9.26 8.66
CA GLU A 326 -26.82 -7.99 8.07
C GLU A 326 -26.46 -7.85 6.58
N GLN A 327 -25.51 -8.66 6.10
CA GLN A 327 -25.18 -8.71 4.69
C GLN A 327 -26.24 -9.52 3.91
N LYS A 328 -27.27 -8.81 3.47
CA LYS A 328 -28.43 -9.40 2.77
C LYS A 328 -28.08 -10.12 1.47
N LEU A 329 -27.05 -9.64 0.78
CA LEU A 329 -26.51 -10.25 -0.42
C LEU A 329 -25.03 -10.54 -0.16
N PRO A 330 -24.66 -11.78 0.15
CA PRO A 330 -23.27 -12.14 0.29
C PRO A 330 -22.53 -11.98 -1.04
N LEU A 331 -21.21 -11.90 -0.99
CA LEU A 331 -20.42 -12.02 -2.21
C LEU A 331 -20.67 -13.38 -2.86
N GLN A 332 -20.77 -13.36 -4.19
CA GLN A 332 -20.96 -14.56 -5.00
C GLN A 332 -19.67 -15.40 -5.08
N HIS A 333 -18.51 -14.77 -4.84
CA HIS A 333 -17.19 -15.37 -4.89
C HIS A 333 -16.47 -15.24 -3.53
N GLU A 334 -15.59 -16.20 -3.23
CA GLU A 334 -14.84 -16.30 -1.98
C GLU A 334 -13.61 -15.38 -1.98
N PHE A 335 -13.11 -14.93 -0.82
CA PHE A 335 -11.80 -14.26 -0.75
C PHE A 335 -11.09 -14.56 0.58
N THR A 336 -9.78 -14.77 0.48
CA THR A 336 -8.66 -14.17 1.24
C THR A 336 -7.40 -14.53 0.42
N ALA A 337 -7.28 -13.91 -0.76
CA ALA A 337 -6.22 -14.06 -1.76
C ALA A 337 -5.88 -15.48 -2.25
N THR A 338 -6.85 -16.40 -2.33
CA THR A 338 -6.69 -17.67 -3.05
C THR A 338 -6.72 -17.40 -4.56
N PHE A 339 -5.56 -17.48 -5.21
CA PHE A 339 -5.45 -17.36 -6.67
C PHE A 339 -5.10 -18.71 -7.26
N ASP A 340 -5.66 -18.99 -8.44
CA ASP A 340 -5.15 -20.06 -9.27
C ASP A 340 -3.99 -19.50 -10.11
N TYR A 341 -2.88 -20.24 -10.17
CA TYR A 341 -1.68 -19.82 -10.90
C TYR A 341 -1.37 -20.84 -11.99
N ASP A 342 -1.21 -20.35 -13.23
CA ASP A 342 -0.60 -21.15 -14.29
C ASP A 342 0.92 -21.17 -14.05
N MET A 343 1.36 -22.19 -13.33
CA MET A 343 2.76 -22.32 -13.00
C MET A 343 3.65 -22.67 -14.22
N ASP A 344 3.05 -23.02 -15.36
CA ASP A 344 3.80 -23.34 -16.56
C ASP A 344 4.04 -22.10 -17.46
N ASN A 345 3.25 -21.02 -17.33
CA ASN A 345 3.30 -19.86 -18.25
C ASN A 345 3.25 -18.49 -17.57
N ILE A 346 3.97 -17.52 -18.17
CA ILE A 346 3.83 -16.09 -17.92
C ILE A 346 2.77 -15.52 -18.86
N MET A 347 1.69 -15.01 -18.28
CA MET A 347 0.57 -14.39 -18.97
C MET A 347 0.93 -12.96 -19.39
N VAL A 348 0.66 -12.61 -20.64
CA VAL A 348 0.94 -11.27 -21.18
C VAL A 348 -0.28 -10.70 -21.91
N PRO A 349 -0.43 -9.36 -21.97
CA PRO A 349 -1.47 -8.73 -22.76
C PRO A 349 -1.35 -9.06 -24.27
N ASP A 350 -2.47 -9.16 -24.98
CA ASP A 350 -2.50 -9.47 -26.42
C ASP A 350 -2.14 -8.27 -27.33
N PRO A 351 -1.52 -8.49 -28.51
CA PRO A 351 -1.13 -9.78 -29.07
C PRO A 351 0.27 -10.28 -28.74
N VAL A 352 0.34 -11.55 -28.30
CA VAL A 352 1.62 -12.30 -28.12
C VAL A 352 2.44 -12.37 -29.41
N SER A 353 1.80 -12.39 -30.59
CA SER A 353 2.54 -12.38 -31.87
C SER A 353 3.38 -11.12 -32.08
N ASP A 354 3.07 -10.06 -31.34
CA ASP A 354 3.76 -8.78 -31.36
C ASP A 354 4.82 -8.65 -30.26
N LEU A 355 4.92 -9.65 -29.37
CA LEU A 355 5.91 -9.74 -28.30
C LEU A 355 7.06 -10.66 -28.73
N ASP A 356 8.28 -10.27 -28.39
CA ASP A 356 9.44 -11.14 -28.61
C ASP A 356 9.55 -12.14 -27.47
N ALA A 357 9.10 -13.37 -27.73
CA ALA A 357 9.15 -14.46 -26.77
C ALA A 357 10.52 -15.16 -26.73
N VAL A 358 11.43 -14.84 -27.66
CA VAL A 358 12.72 -15.53 -27.78
C VAL A 358 13.60 -15.32 -26.55
N PRO A 359 13.81 -14.09 -26.04
CA PRO A 359 14.63 -13.87 -24.84
C PRO A 359 14.09 -14.65 -23.63
N MET A 360 12.77 -14.57 -23.39
CA MET A 360 12.12 -15.26 -22.28
C MET A 360 12.25 -16.80 -22.37
N MET A 361 12.12 -17.38 -23.57
CA MET A 361 12.22 -18.82 -23.76
C MET A 361 13.66 -19.35 -23.83
N GLU A 362 14.58 -18.68 -24.53
CA GLU A 362 15.93 -19.16 -24.80
C GLU A 362 16.91 -18.88 -23.65
N ASP A 363 16.82 -17.72 -23.00
CA ASP A 363 17.75 -17.31 -21.93
C ASP A 363 17.21 -17.69 -20.54
N ASP A 364 15.89 -17.68 -20.37
CA ASP A 364 15.24 -17.73 -19.04
C ASP A 364 14.26 -18.91 -18.84
N GLY A 365 13.96 -19.68 -19.90
CA GLY A 365 13.07 -20.84 -19.83
C GLY A 365 11.60 -20.53 -19.49
N LEU A 366 11.18 -19.27 -19.62
CA LEU A 366 9.81 -18.83 -19.37
C LEU A 366 8.95 -19.04 -20.63
N ALA A 367 7.88 -19.82 -20.50
CA ALA A 367 6.85 -19.90 -21.53
C ALA A 367 5.89 -18.70 -21.42
N ILE A 368 5.36 -18.24 -22.56
CA ILE A 368 4.44 -17.10 -22.62
C ILE A 368 3.07 -17.56 -23.09
N ALA A 369 2.04 -17.09 -22.41
CA ALA A 369 0.64 -17.30 -22.78
C ALA A 369 -0.13 -15.97 -22.88
N GLN A 370 -1.20 -15.95 -23.68
CA GLN A 370 -2.06 -14.78 -23.81
C GLN A 370 -3.01 -14.69 -22.63
N ALA A 371 -3.14 -13.49 -22.04
CA ALA A 371 -4.09 -13.22 -20.98
C ALA A 371 -5.53 -12.97 -21.49
N LEU A 372 -5.96 -13.62 -22.58
CA LEU A 372 -7.22 -13.32 -23.30
C LEU A 372 -8.28 -14.42 -23.18
N ASP A 373 -9.55 -13.99 -23.18
CA ASP A 373 -10.65 -14.78 -23.73
C ASP A 373 -10.65 -14.66 -25.27
N THR A 374 -10.37 -15.76 -25.95
CA THR A 374 -10.36 -15.84 -27.43
C THR A 374 -11.73 -15.68 -28.08
N GLU A 375 -12.85 -15.86 -27.34
CA GLU A 375 -14.20 -15.70 -27.86
C GLU A 375 -14.65 -14.23 -27.89
N ASN A 376 -14.25 -13.43 -26.89
CA ASN A 376 -14.67 -12.03 -26.73
C ASN A 376 -13.55 -10.99 -26.94
N ASP A 377 -12.30 -11.41 -27.16
CA ASP A 377 -11.12 -10.52 -27.35
C ASP A 377 -10.85 -9.62 -26.13
N VAL A 378 -10.99 -10.19 -24.93
CA VAL A 378 -10.91 -9.48 -23.64
C VAL A 378 -9.72 -9.97 -22.84
N SER A 379 -8.85 -9.06 -22.37
CA SER A 379 -7.68 -9.41 -21.54
C SER A 379 -7.86 -8.99 -20.09
N TYR A 380 -7.76 -9.93 -19.15
CA TYR A 380 -7.91 -9.60 -17.72
C TYR A 380 -6.75 -8.72 -17.20
N LEU A 381 -5.54 -8.83 -17.76
CA LEU A 381 -4.41 -7.94 -17.43
C LEU A 381 -4.65 -6.49 -17.87
N ARG A 382 -5.60 -6.25 -18.78
CA ARG A 382 -6.03 -4.90 -19.17
C ARG A 382 -7.21 -4.37 -18.35
N GLN A 383 -7.82 -5.20 -17.52
CA GLN A 383 -9.09 -4.93 -16.86
C GLN A 383 -8.97 -4.79 -15.35
N SER A 384 -9.81 -3.96 -14.72
CA SER A 384 -9.74 -3.70 -13.28
C SER A 384 -10.07 -4.90 -12.39
N VAL A 385 -10.53 -6.02 -12.95
CA VAL A 385 -10.74 -7.29 -12.22
C VAL A 385 -9.50 -7.75 -11.45
N ILE A 386 -8.29 -7.57 -12.00
CA ILE A 386 -7.04 -7.93 -11.31
C ILE A 386 -6.85 -7.13 -10.02
N CYS A 387 -7.36 -5.89 -9.96
CA CYS A 387 -7.34 -5.09 -8.74
C CYS A 387 -8.31 -5.63 -7.69
N GLY A 388 -9.44 -6.21 -8.12
CA GLY A 388 -10.39 -6.89 -7.24
C GLY A 388 -9.80 -8.11 -6.55
N ALA A 389 -8.84 -8.79 -7.19
CA ALA A 389 -8.12 -9.93 -6.62
C ALA A 389 -7.33 -9.55 -5.34
N CYS A 390 -6.89 -8.28 -5.24
CA CYS A 390 -6.15 -7.78 -4.07
C CYS A 390 -6.95 -6.81 -3.17
N HIS A 391 -7.98 -6.14 -3.69
CA HIS A 391 -8.74 -5.09 -2.99
C HIS A 391 -10.20 -5.47 -2.68
N VAL A 392 -10.38 -6.74 -2.30
CA VAL A 392 -11.58 -7.29 -1.67
C VAL A 392 -11.13 -8.28 -0.59
N LEU A 393 -10.55 -7.79 0.50
CA LEU A 393 -10.06 -8.66 1.56
C LEU A 393 -11.24 -9.12 2.42
N ILE A 394 -11.30 -10.42 2.67
CA ILE A 394 -12.26 -11.02 3.59
C ILE A 394 -11.45 -11.75 4.64
N VAL A 395 -11.51 -11.31 5.88
CA VAL A 395 -10.67 -11.82 6.98
C VAL A 395 -11.54 -12.37 8.10
N PRO A 396 -11.05 -13.33 8.90
CA PRO A 396 -11.80 -13.81 10.04
C PRO A 396 -11.96 -12.72 11.11
N GLU A 397 -13.19 -12.48 11.52
CA GLU A 397 -13.51 -11.68 12.69
C GLU A 397 -13.55 -12.60 13.91
N ILE A 398 -12.46 -12.61 14.69
CA ILE A 398 -12.24 -13.54 15.79
C ILE A 398 -12.74 -12.91 17.09
N PRO A 399 -13.82 -13.42 17.72
CA PRO A 399 -14.34 -12.82 18.94
C PRO A 399 -13.36 -12.97 20.10
N THR A 400 -13.21 -11.91 20.90
CA THR A 400 -12.12 -11.77 21.88
C THR A 400 -12.09 -12.85 22.97
N ALA A 401 -13.24 -13.48 23.24
CA ALA A 401 -13.39 -14.47 24.30
C ALA A 401 -13.59 -15.93 23.82
N PHE A 402 -13.41 -16.21 22.52
CA PHE A 402 -13.48 -17.58 22.00
C PHE A 402 -12.29 -18.43 22.50
N LYS A 403 -12.55 -19.70 22.86
CA LYS A 403 -11.56 -20.63 23.43
C LYS A 403 -11.83 -22.05 22.93
N PRO A 404 -10.80 -22.87 22.66
CA PRO A 404 -10.99 -24.26 22.22
C PRO A 404 -11.87 -25.09 23.15
N GLY A 405 -12.91 -25.70 22.56
CA GLY A 405 -13.91 -26.51 23.28
C GLY A 405 -14.78 -25.71 24.25
N GLY A 406 -14.83 -24.38 24.09
CA GLY A 406 -15.68 -23.51 24.89
C GLY A 406 -17.14 -23.57 24.43
N PRO A 407 -18.11 -23.39 25.35
CA PRO A 407 -19.49 -23.18 24.92
C PRO A 407 -19.57 -21.87 24.13
N LEU A 408 -20.40 -21.86 23.09
CA LEU A 408 -20.78 -20.61 22.46
C LEU A 408 -21.49 -19.69 23.47
N PRO A 409 -21.41 -18.37 23.28
CA PRO A 409 -22.16 -17.43 24.09
C PRO A 409 -23.65 -17.75 24.04
N ASP A 410 -24.30 -17.86 25.20
CA ASP A 410 -25.75 -18.05 25.28
C ASP A 410 -26.51 -16.74 25.00
N ASP A 411 -27.83 -16.82 24.80
CA ASP A 411 -28.69 -15.65 24.53
C ASP A 411 -28.62 -14.57 25.63
N GLU A 412 -28.21 -14.90 26.86
CA GLU A 412 -28.05 -13.93 27.96
C GLU A 412 -26.71 -13.17 27.92
N THR A 413 -25.69 -13.80 27.33
CA THR A 413 -24.34 -13.28 27.07
C THR A 413 -24.29 -12.55 25.71
N PHE A 414 -25.11 -13.02 24.76
CA PHE A 414 -25.45 -12.34 23.51
C PHE A 414 -26.11 -10.98 23.80
N GLY A 415 -25.64 -9.91 23.16
CA GLY A 415 -26.12 -8.55 23.41
C GLY A 415 -25.58 -7.86 24.70
N LYS A 416 -24.75 -8.54 25.50
CA LYS A 416 -24.01 -7.92 26.63
C LYS A 416 -22.49 -7.98 26.45
N GLN A 417 -21.94 -9.18 26.26
CA GLN A 417 -20.50 -9.40 26.11
C GLN A 417 -20.09 -9.40 24.63
N TYR A 418 -20.92 -10.01 23.77
CA TYR A 418 -20.76 -10.02 22.32
C TYR A 418 -21.89 -9.20 21.72
N LYS A 419 -21.75 -7.88 21.78
CA LYS A 419 -22.79 -6.95 21.37
C LYS A 419 -22.87 -6.83 19.85
N TYR A 420 -21.72 -6.88 19.18
CA TYR A 420 -21.59 -6.65 17.73
C TYR A 420 -21.20 -7.91 16.96
N TRP A 421 -21.08 -9.05 17.63
CA TRP A 421 -20.89 -10.32 16.94
C TRP A 421 -22.22 -10.86 16.43
N ASP A 422 -22.32 -11.04 15.12
CA ASP A 422 -23.42 -11.74 14.47
C ASP A 422 -23.09 -13.22 14.31
N ARG A 423 -23.98 -14.08 14.81
CA ARG A 423 -23.83 -15.54 14.67
C ARG A 423 -23.91 -15.92 13.19
N PRO A 424 -22.85 -16.49 12.58
CA PRO A 424 -22.90 -16.87 11.18
C PRO A 424 -23.91 -17.99 10.92
N LYS A 425 -24.42 -18.09 9.69
CA LYS A 425 -25.37 -19.14 9.31
C LYS A 425 -24.76 -20.54 9.40
N ALA A 426 -23.45 -20.66 9.18
CA ALA A 426 -22.70 -21.89 9.39
C ALA A 426 -22.69 -22.31 10.88
N CYS A 427 -22.89 -21.38 11.81
CA CYS A 427 -22.81 -21.60 13.25
C CYS A 427 -24.12 -22.13 13.85
N THR A 428 -24.33 -23.46 13.84
CA THR A 428 -25.54 -24.10 14.38
C THR A 428 -25.60 -24.12 15.93
N GLU A 429 -26.75 -24.48 16.53
CA GLU A 429 -26.97 -24.38 17.99
C GLU A 429 -26.19 -25.39 18.84
N ASP A 430 -25.66 -26.47 18.24
CA ASP A 430 -25.04 -27.61 18.95
C ASP A 430 -23.50 -27.66 18.85
N ILE A 431 -22.85 -26.56 18.45
CA ILE A 431 -21.40 -26.53 18.24
C ILE A 431 -20.67 -25.73 19.30
N GLU A 432 -19.49 -26.22 19.71
CA GLU A 432 -18.51 -25.48 20.53
C GLU A 432 -17.65 -24.60 19.62
N ASN A 433 -17.13 -23.48 20.14
CA ASN A 433 -16.15 -22.68 19.39
C ASN A 433 -14.78 -23.38 19.40
N PHE A 434 -14.05 -23.22 18.29
CA PHE A 434 -12.76 -23.85 18.00
C PHE A 434 -12.83 -25.37 18.24
N GLN A 435 -13.66 -26.05 17.45
CA GLN A 435 -13.83 -27.50 17.52
C GLN A 435 -12.50 -28.23 17.26
N GLY A 436 -12.07 -29.10 18.16
CA GLY A 436 -10.82 -29.83 18.02
C GLY A 436 -10.07 -29.93 19.35
N SER A 437 -9.03 -30.75 19.39
CA SER A 437 -8.37 -31.19 20.62
C SER A 437 -8.00 -30.03 21.57
N THR A 438 -8.42 -30.11 22.84
CA THR A 438 -7.91 -29.26 23.93
C THR A 438 -6.40 -29.40 24.18
N GLU A 439 -5.74 -30.34 23.50
CA GLU A 439 -4.30 -30.60 23.63
C GLU A 439 -3.46 -29.46 23.04
N ASP A 440 -3.87 -28.87 21.90
CA ASP A 440 -3.09 -27.84 21.21
C ASP A 440 -3.35 -26.43 21.76
N ARG A 441 -4.44 -26.23 22.52
CA ARG A 441 -4.86 -24.95 23.14
C ARG A 441 -5.18 -23.80 22.16
N TYR A 442 -5.11 -24.05 20.86
CA TYR A 442 -5.46 -23.10 19.80
C TYR A 442 -6.57 -23.67 18.89
N GLY A 443 -7.31 -22.78 18.24
CA GLY A 443 -8.28 -23.12 17.20
C GLY A 443 -7.96 -22.46 15.88
N ASN A 444 -8.42 -23.05 14.78
CA ASN A 444 -8.23 -22.52 13.44
C ASN A 444 -9.42 -21.59 13.08
N PRO A 445 -9.22 -20.26 13.01
CA PRO A 445 -10.29 -19.31 12.71
C PRO A 445 -10.82 -19.42 11.28
N LEU A 446 -10.07 -20.01 10.36
CA LEU A 446 -10.50 -20.21 8.98
C LEU A 446 -11.40 -21.42 8.79
N THR A 447 -11.39 -22.40 9.69
CA THR A 447 -12.26 -23.59 9.59
C THR A 447 -13.38 -23.61 10.62
N ASP A 448 -13.34 -22.72 11.62
CA ASP A 448 -14.40 -22.60 12.61
C ASP A 448 -15.68 -21.97 12.00
N PRO A 449 -16.82 -22.72 11.94
CA PRO A 449 -18.06 -22.21 11.38
C PRO A 449 -18.71 -21.07 12.20
N CYS A 450 -18.25 -20.82 13.43
CA CYS A 450 -18.70 -19.72 14.29
C CYS A 450 -17.83 -18.49 14.25
N VAL A 451 -16.72 -18.51 13.52
CA VAL A 451 -15.94 -17.30 13.23
C VAL A 451 -16.54 -16.63 12.00
N THR A 452 -17.03 -15.40 12.16
CA THR A 452 -17.58 -14.57 11.09
C THR A 452 -16.46 -14.11 10.17
N LEU A 453 -16.78 -13.80 8.92
CA LEU A 453 -15.82 -13.19 7.98
C LEU A 453 -16.25 -11.76 7.67
N GLY A 454 -15.34 -10.79 7.86
CA GLY A 454 -15.56 -9.37 7.64
C GLY A 454 -14.80 -8.84 6.44
N TYR A 455 -15.17 -7.66 5.94
CA TYR A 455 -14.46 -7.00 4.83
C TYR A 455 -13.38 -6.05 5.32
N GLU A 456 -12.22 -6.11 4.67
CA GLU A 456 -11.17 -5.10 4.77
C GLU A 456 -10.75 -4.65 3.36
N GLN A 457 -10.28 -3.40 3.23
CA GLN A 457 -9.80 -2.82 1.96
C GLN A 457 -10.69 -3.05 0.74
N ALA A 458 -12.02 -2.95 0.90
CA ALA A 458 -13.03 -3.18 -0.14
C ALA A 458 -13.05 -2.11 -1.26
N THR A 459 -11.90 -1.50 -1.58
CA THR A 459 -11.73 -0.41 -2.56
C THR A 459 -12.30 -0.79 -3.93
N TYR A 460 -12.14 -2.05 -4.35
CA TYR A 460 -12.68 -2.51 -5.63
C TYR A 460 -14.22 -2.54 -5.62
N LEU A 461 -14.84 -2.97 -4.52
CA LEU A 461 -16.29 -2.93 -4.37
C LEU A 461 -16.80 -1.48 -4.30
N GLU A 462 -16.05 -0.57 -3.66
CA GLU A 462 -16.38 0.86 -3.65
C GLU A 462 -16.37 1.44 -5.08
N TRP A 463 -15.39 1.03 -5.91
CA TRP A 463 -15.31 1.40 -7.32
C TRP A 463 -16.45 0.81 -8.14
N ILE A 464 -16.80 -0.48 -7.98
CA ILE A 464 -17.95 -1.11 -8.65
C ILE A 464 -19.24 -0.33 -8.37
N ASN A 465 -19.41 0.21 -7.16
CA ASN A 465 -20.61 0.97 -6.82
C ASN A 465 -20.57 2.44 -7.30
N SER A 466 -19.55 2.88 -8.02
CA SER A 466 -19.41 4.25 -8.51
C SER A 466 -19.82 4.42 -9.97
N SER A 467 -19.79 5.66 -10.47
CA SER A 467 -19.91 5.96 -11.91
C SER A 467 -18.64 5.67 -12.71
N PHE A 468 -17.52 5.39 -12.03
CA PHE A 468 -16.24 5.05 -12.65
C PHE A 468 -16.15 3.56 -12.99
N ALA A 469 -17.11 2.77 -12.53
CA ALA A 469 -17.24 1.33 -12.75
C ALA A 469 -17.43 0.97 -14.24
N SER A 470 -16.43 1.24 -15.07
CA SER A 470 -16.41 0.97 -16.50
C SER A 470 -15.03 0.43 -16.86
N GLU A 471 -14.99 -0.62 -17.68
CA GLU A 471 -13.75 -1.16 -18.26
C GLU A 471 -13.35 -0.42 -19.55
N GLN A 472 -13.79 0.84 -19.69
CA GLN A 472 -13.43 1.64 -20.85
C GLN A 472 -12.04 2.26 -20.64
N ASP A 473 -11.17 2.15 -21.64
CA ASP A 473 -9.83 2.76 -21.67
C ASP A 473 -9.87 4.30 -21.85
N ASN A 474 -10.65 4.99 -21.02
CA ASN A 474 -10.83 6.44 -21.05
C ASN A 474 -10.38 7.14 -19.75
N GLY A 475 -9.60 6.44 -18.92
CA GLY A 475 -9.08 6.92 -17.63
C GLY A 475 -9.97 6.63 -16.41
N SER A 476 -11.10 5.92 -16.58
CA SER A 476 -12.03 5.62 -15.47
C SER A 476 -11.83 4.27 -14.79
N THR A 477 -10.94 3.42 -15.30
CA THR A 477 -10.62 2.11 -14.71
C THR A 477 -9.63 2.27 -13.53
N CYS A 478 -9.53 1.26 -12.64
CA CYS A 478 -8.52 1.24 -11.59
C CYS A 478 -7.10 1.41 -12.16
N GLN A 479 -6.78 0.71 -13.25
CA GLN A 479 -5.50 0.89 -13.95
C GLN A 479 -5.40 2.26 -14.63
N GLY A 480 -6.49 2.87 -15.08
CA GLY A 480 -6.46 4.22 -15.63
C GLY A 480 -5.88 5.24 -14.64
N CYS A 481 -6.28 5.14 -13.36
CA CYS A 481 -5.78 6.01 -12.30
C CYS A 481 -4.41 5.56 -11.73
N HIS A 482 -4.20 4.25 -11.53
CA HIS A 482 -3.03 3.74 -10.78
C HIS A 482 -1.91 3.14 -11.64
N MET A 483 -2.20 2.77 -12.89
CA MET A 483 -1.25 2.23 -13.86
C MET A 483 -1.46 2.91 -15.23
N PRO A 484 -1.31 4.24 -15.29
CA PRO A 484 -1.76 5.01 -16.45
C PRO A 484 -1.00 4.57 -17.71
N LEU A 485 -1.70 4.63 -18.85
CA LEU A 485 -1.10 4.38 -20.16
C LEU A 485 -0.19 5.55 -20.55
N VAL A 486 0.90 5.24 -21.24
CA VAL A 486 1.74 6.22 -21.93
C VAL A 486 1.17 6.36 -23.36
N THR A 487 0.65 7.53 -23.77
CA THR A 487 -0.16 7.73 -25.00
C THR A 487 0.09 8.97 -25.90
N ASN A 488 0.83 9.99 -25.49
CA ASN A 488 1.28 11.08 -26.34
C ASN A 488 2.52 10.77 -27.24
N ALA A 489 2.27 10.25 -28.45
CA ALA A 489 3.30 9.97 -29.45
C ALA A 489 4.08 11.20 -29.99
N ASP A 490 3.62 12.44 -29.73
CA ASP A 490 4.32 13.69 -30.12
C ASP A 490 5.21 14.23 -28.99
N ASP A 491 5.15 13.62 -27.80
CA ASP A 491 6.01 13.94 -26.66
C ASP A 491 7.21 12.97 -26.64
N PRO A 492 8.46 13.45 -26.59
CA PRO A 492 9.63 12.60 -26.41
C PRO A 492 9.77 12.01 -25.00
N SER A 493 8.87 12.34 -24.08
CA SER A 493 8.64 11.55 -22.87
C SER A 493 7.61 10.43 -23.05
N ASP A 494 6.87 10.52 -24.15
CA ASP A 494 5.73 9.74 -24.61
C ASP A 494 6.07 8.37 -25.21
N HIS A 495 7.14 7.71 -24.76
CA HIS A 495 7.79 6.70 -25.60
C HIS A 495 7.30 5.28 -25.37
N GLY A 496 7.06 4.58 -26.49
CA GLY A 496 7.06 3.13 -26.50
C GLY A 496 8.38 2.60 -25.94
N ALA A 497 8.26 1.55 -25.14
CA ALA A 497 9.30 0.81 -24.48
C ALA A 497 9.83 -0.33 -25.36
N ILE A 498 11.14 -0.45 -25.56
CA ILE A 498 11.70 -1.74 -25.98
C ILE A 498 11.84 -2.59 -24.73
N MET A 499 10.89 -3.52 -24.55
CA MET A 499 10.74 -4.32 -23.32
C MET A 499 11.74 -5.49 -23.17
N ALA A 500 12.87 -5.47 -23.88
CA ALA A 500 13.92 -6.50 -23.78
C ALA A 500 15.28 -5.94 -24.20
N GLN A 501 16.35 -6.43 -23.58
CA GLN A 501 17.72 -5.98 -23.87
C GLN A 501 18.08 -6.18 -25.36
N SER A 502 18.42 -5.07 -26.04
CA SER A 502 19.27 -4.99 -27.25
C SER A 502 19.22 -6.16 -28.25
N THR A 503 18.03 -6.64 -28.64
CA THR A 503 17.92 -7.52 -29.81
C THR A 503 17.71 -6.67 -31.06
N PRO A 504 18.63 -6.69 -32.05
CA PRO A 504 18.46 -5.90 -33.27
C PRO A 504 17.14 -6.26 -33.98
N GLY A 505 16.23 -5.28 -34.12
CA GLY A 505 14.95 -5.48 -34.79
C GLY A 505 13.72 -5.46 -33.88
N LEU A 506 13.88 -5.26 -32.56
CA LEU A 506 12.76 -5.01 -31.66
C LEU A 506 12.05 -3.69 -31.98
N THR A 507 10.73 -3.69 -31.84
CA THR A 507 9.89 -2.50 -32.03
C THR A 507 9.43 -2.00 -30.68
N PRO A 508 9.56 -0.70 -30.37
CA PRO A 508 9.07 -0.14 -29.11
C PRO A 508 7.55 -0.32 -28.97
N LYS A 509 7.07 -0.61 -27.75
CA LYS A 509 5.65 -0.87 -27.44
C LYS A 509 5.17 0.07 -26.32
N THR A 510 3.95 0.61 -26.45
CA THR A 510 3.30 1.30 -25.34
C THR A 510 2.96 0.29 -24.24
N TYR A 511 3.14 0.68 -22.97
CA TYR A 511 2.77 -0.13 -21.82
C TYR A 511 2.11 0.75 -20.75
N ARG A 512 1.42 0.12 -19.80
CA ARG A 512 0.90 0.79 -18.60
C ARG A 512 2.01 0.94 -17.56
N ARG A 513 2.19 2.13 -17.01
CA ARG A 513 3.15 2.40 -15.93
C ARG A 513 2.85 1.46 -14.75
N HIS A 514 3.87 0.88 -14.14
CA HIS A 514 3.70 -0.03 -13.00
C HIS A 514 3.74 0.73 -11.66
N ARG A 515 3.14 1.93 -11.66
CA ARG A 515 3.31 2.92 -10.60
C ARG A 515 2.48 2.63 -9.36
N LEU A 516 1.42 1.81 -9.41
CA LEU A 516 0.44 1.49 -8.35
C LEU A 516 0.77 2.03 -6.94
N MET A 517 0.54 3.33 -6.73
CA MET A 517 0.76 4.00 -5.44
C MET A 517 -0.57 4.25 -4.73
N GLY A 518 -0.49 4.34 -3.40
CA GLY A 518 -1.47 5.00 -2.56
C GLY A 518 -0.84 6.22 -1.89
N ILE A 519 -1.65 7.13 -1.33
CA ILE A 519 -1.16 8.38 -0.71
C ILE A 519 -0.49 8.10 0.66
N ASN A 520 0.27 7.01 0.83
CA ASN A 520 0.87 6.57 2.10
C ASN A 520 2.28 7.12 2.33
N LEU A 521 2.44 8.44 2.29
CA LEU A 521 3.75 9.08 2.38
C LEU A 521 4.54 8.70 3.65
N PRO A 522 3.99 8.68 4.88
CA PRO A 522 4.74 8.29 6.08
C PRO A 522 5.42 6.92 6.00
N VAL A 523 4.73 5.85 5.57
CA VAL A 523 5.37 4.53 5.41
C VAL A 523 6.40 4.59 4.30
N PHE A 524 6.08 5.27 3.19
CA PHE A 524 6.99 5.40 2.08
C PHE A 524 8.31 6.10 2.49
N GLU A 525 8.21 7.14 3.30
CA GLU A 525 9.34 7.82 3.90
C GLU A 525 10.12 6.95 4.88
N MET A 526 9.52 5.93 5.49
CA MET A 526 10.28 4.96 6.27
C MET A 526 11.25 4.17 5.37
N PHE A 527 10.82 3.76 4.17
CA PHE A 527 11.70 3.12 3.19
C PHE A 527 12.80 4.07 2.70
N VAL A 528 12.43 5.32 2.41
CA VAL A 528 13.39 6.35 1.98
C VAL A 528 14.42 6.61 3.08
N GLN A 529 14.02 6.80 4.34
CA GLN A 529 14.88 7.27 5.43
C GLN A 529 15.62 6.15 6.18
N PHE A 530 15.06 4.93 6.21
CA PHE A 530 15.61 3.77 6.94
C PHE A 530 15.80 2.52 6.07
N PRO A 531 16.39 2.64 4.86
CA PRO A 531 16.53 1.53 3.92
C PRO A 531 17.28 0.34 4.53
N GLU A 532 18.31 0.61 5.35
CA GLU A 532 19.14 -0.43 5.96
C GLU A 532 18.38 -1.23 7.02
N VAL A 533 17.50 -0.59 7.79
CA VAL A 533 16.67 -1.27 8.80
C VAL A 533 15.55 -2.06 8.13
N LEU A 534 15.05 -1.57 7.00
CA LEU A 534 13.98 -2.20 6.23
C LEU A 534 14.49 -3.12 5.12
N GLY A 535 15.81 -3.27 5.00
CA GLY A 535 16.44 -4.14 4.02
C GLY A 535 16.14 -3.80 2.56
N VAL A 536 15.90 -2.53 2.23
CA VAL A 536 15.55 -2.05 0.88
C VAL A 536 16.76 -1.36 0.25
N SER A 537 17.02 -1.61 -1.04
CA SER A 537 18.01 -0.85 -1.80
C SER A 537 17.45 0.47 -2.32
N ARG A 538 18.23 1.55 -2.15
CA ARG A 538 17.89 2.89 -2.68
C ARG A 538 18.28 3.09 -4.15
N TYR A 539 19.22 2.30 -4.65
CA TYR A 539 19.85 2.44 -5.96
C TYR A 539 19.97 1.08 -6.64
N ASP A 540 20.08 1.07 -7.96
CA ASP A 540 20.74 -0.05 -8.63
C ASP A 540 22.25 0.14 -8.52
N ASP A 541 22.95 -0.84 -7.95
CA ASP A 541 24.41 -0.82 -7.79
C ASP A 541 25.15 -0.94 -9.15
N ASN A 542 24.44 -1.27 -10.24
CA ASN A 542 25.03 -1.58 -11.55
C ASN A 542 24.95 -0.45 -12.59
N ALA A 543 24.41 0.71 -12.26
CA ALA A 543 24.26 1.78 -13.22
C ALA A 543 25.36 2.84 -13.17
N PRO A 544 25.75 3.40 -14.33
CA PRO A 544 26.71 4.48 -14.36
C PRO A 544 26.08 5.81 -13.93
N ASP A 545 26.90 6.68 -13.34
CA ASP A 545 26.53 8.07 -13.02
C ASP A 545 26.00 8.85 -14.25
N PHE A 546 26.42 8.47 -15.47
CA PHE A 546 26.06 9.13 -16.72
C PHE A 546 25.84 8.14 -17.87
N ALA A 547 24.95 8.51 -18.80
CA ALA A 547 24.70 7.78 -20.03
C ALA A 547 24.73 8.70 -21.27
N THR A 548 25.31 8.20 -22.36
CA THR A 548 25.35 8.91 -23.64
C THR A 548 24.03 8.72 -24.40
N THR A 549 23.34 9.82 -24.72
CA THR A 549 22.14 9.82 -25.58
C THR A 549 22.48 9.40 -27.02
N SER A 550 21.45 9.04 -27.79
CA SER A 550 21.56 8.80 -29.24
C SER A 550 22.06 10.01 -30.04
N MET A 551 22.03 11.21 -29.43
CA MET A 551 22.55 12.47 -29.98
C MET A 551 23.99 12.78 -29.52
N GLY A 552 24.61 11.93 -28.70
CA GLY A 552 25.99 12.10 -28.21
C GLY A 552 26.14 13.01 -26.99
N GLU A 553 25.04 13.39 -26.34
CA GLU A 553 25.04 14.17 -25.09
C GLU A 553 25.17 13.23 -23.88
N GLU A 554 26.08 13.53 -22.95
CA GLU A 554 26.18 12.83 -21.65
C GLU A 554 25.13 13.38 -20.69
N MET A 555 24.32 12.50 -20.12
CA MET A 555 23.19 12.83 -19.25
C MET A 555 23.31 12.09 -17.92
N ALA A 556 23.04 12.76 -16.81
CA ALA A 556 22.97 12.12 -15.50
C ALA A 556 21.80 11.12 -15.47
N VAL A 557 22.06 9.91 -15.00
CA VAL A 557 21.07 8.83 -14.91
C VAL A 557 20.47 8.83 -13.50
N ILE A 558 19.15 9.01 -13.40
CA ILE A 558 18.45 8.96 -12.11
C ILE A 558 17.84 7.58 -11.91
N GLN A 559 18.29 6.90 -10.85
CA GLN A 559 17.81 5.56 -10.51
C GLN A 559 17.53 5.39 -9.02
N ASN A 560 16.95 6.41 -8.40
CA ASN A 560 16.39 6.23 -7.09
C ASN A 560 14.91 5.84 -7.22
N TYR A 561 14.65 4.53 -7.22
CA TYR A 561 13.30 3.97 -7.28
C TYR A 561 12.39 4.60 -6.24
N LEU A 562 12.90 4.75 -5.01
CA LEU A 562 12.12 5.32 -3.94
C LEU A 562 11.79 6.81 -4.18
N LEU A 563 12.71 7.63 -4.69
CA LEU A 563 12.38 9.03 -5.00
C LEU A 563 11.35 9.16 -6.13
N ASN A 564 11.37 8.26 -7.13
CA ASN A 564 10.31 8.19 -8.14
C ASN A 564 8.96 7.87 -7.51
N GLY A 565 8.91 6.89 -6.60
CA GLY A 565 7.70 6.57 -5.83
C GLY A 565 7.21 7.75 -4.98
N GLN A 566 8.11 8.54 -4.39
CA GLN A 566 7.77 9.72 -3.61
C GLN A 566 7.04 10.76 -4.46
N MET A 567 7.59 11.12 -5.62
CA MET A 567 6.93 12.03 -6.56
C MET A 567 5.60 11.47 -7.04
N ALA A 568 5.58 10.17 -7.31
CA ALA A 568 4.37 9.48 -7.74
C ALA A 568 3.21 9.66 -6.74
N ILE A 569 3.50 9.59 -5.44
CA ILE A 569 2.52 9.86 -4.37
C ILE A 569 2.03 11.31 -4.41
N VAL A 570 2.94 12.28 -4.55
CA VAL A 570 2.62 13.72 -4.55
C VAL A 570 1.70 14.08 -5.72
N GLU A 571 2.07 13.65 -6.92
CA GLU A 571 1.32 13.88 -8.15
C GLU A 571 -0.06 13.22 -8.10
N GLN A 572 -0.15 11.95 -7.66
CA GLN A 572 -1.44 11.25 -7.59
C GLN A 572 -2.38 11.91 -6.57
N ALA A 573 -1.83 12.39 -5.46
CA ALA A 573 -2.60 13.12 -4.47
C ALA A 573 -3.08 14.48 -5.00
N THR A 574 -2.20 15.23 -5.67
CA THR A 574 -2.43 16.66 -5.92
C THR A 574 -2.86 17.02 -7.34
N SER A 575 -2.59 16.20 -8.37
CA SER A 575 -2.80 16.61 -9.75
C SER A 575 -3.19 15.51 -10.74
N GLN A 576 -3.06 14.22 -10.41
CA GLN A 576 -3.27 13.10 -11.33
C GLN A 576 -4.37 12.11 -10.90
N ALA A 577 -5.26 12.47 -9.97
CA ALA A 577 -6.21 11.53 -9.37
C ALA A 577 -7.25 10.94 -10.36
N ASN A 578 -7.50 11.63 -11.47
CA ASN A 578 -8.47 11.25 -12.50
C ASN A 578 -7.86 10.46 -13.67
N GLY A 579 -6.56 10.14 -13.62
CA GLY A 579 -5.85 9.51 -14.74
C GLY A 579 -5.73 10.36 -16.02
N ASN A 580 -6.26 11.60 -16.04
CA ASN A 580 -6.33 12.47 -17.24
C ASN A 580 -5.01 13.15 -17.60
N GLY A 581 -3.93 12.90 -16.87
CA GLY A 581 -2.59 13.24 -17.33
C GLY A 581 -2.24 12.61 -18.68
N LEU A 582 -2.93 11.54 -19.10
CA LEU A 582 -2.44 10.62 -20.13
C LEU A 582 -3.55 9.96 -20.98
N ARG A 583 -4.59 10.72 -21.37
CA ARG A 583 -5.62 10.24 -22.30
C ARG A 583 -5.07 10.18 -23.74
N PRO A 584 -5.24 9.04 -24.47
CA PRO A 584 -4.83 8.95 -25.88
C PRO A 584 -5.62 9.89 -26.81
N ASP A 585 -6.76 10.43 -26.38
CA ASP A 585 -7.67 11.25 -27.18
C ASP A 585 -7.80 12.71 -26.70
N SER A 586 -7.14 13.10 -25.59
CA SER A 586 -7.20 14.45 -25.02
C SER A 586 -5.81 15.07 -24.92
N LEU A 587 -5.49 15.98 -25.85
CA LEU A 587 -4.22 16.73 -25.91
C LEU A 587 -4.06 17.78 -24.78
N THR A 588 -5.02 17.86 -23.85
CA THR A 588 -4.94 18.77 -22.69
C THR A 588 -5.19 17.97 -21.41
N PRO A 589 -4.15 17.73 -20.60
CA PRO A 589 -4.30 17.27 -19.23
C PRO A 589 -5.24 18.22 -18.47
N ASP A 590 -6.26 17.68 -17.82
CA ASP A 590 -7.05 18.41 -16.81
C ASP A 590 -6.58 17.90 -15.44
N PRO A 591 -5.53 18.52 -14.85
CA PRO A 591 -4.99 18.08 -13.58
C PRO A 591 -6.07 18.20 -12.50
N GLN A 592 -6.27 17.12 -11.75
CA GLN A 592 -7.25 17.06 -10.67
C GLN A 592 -6.61 16.46 -9.43
N ALA A 593 -6.75 17.16 -8.31
CA ALA A 593 -6.39 16.62 -7.01
C ALA A 593 -7.34 15.49 -6.62
N ALA A 594 -6.91 14.58 -5.74
CA ALA A 594 -7.74 13.49 -5.23
C ALA A 594 -9.01 14.02 -4.55
N VAL A 595 -8.88 15.17 -3.88
CA VAL A 595 -10.00 15.93 -3.33
C VAL A 595 -9.81 17.40 -3.65
N GLU A 596 -10.88 18.05 -4.08
CA GLU A 596 -10.90 19.50 -4.33
C GLU A 596 -11.86 20.19 -3.38
N ILE A 597 -11.56 21.46 -3.07
CA ILE A 597 -12.41 22.30 -2.22
C ILE A 597 -12.80 23.55 -3.00
N GLU A 598 -14.11 23.77 -3.16
CA GLU A 598 -14.67 25.02 -3.68
C GLU A 598 -15.29 25.82 -2.54
N ILE A 599 -14.91 27.09 -2.41
CA ILE A 599 -15.59 28.02 -1.48
C ILE A 599 -16.73 28.68 -2.22
N LEU A 600 -17.96 28.22 -1.97
CA LEU A 600 -19.17 28.64 -2.68
C LEU A 600 -19.60 30.06 -2.31
N SER A 601 -19.47 30.42 -1.04
CA SER A 601 -19.79 31.75 -0.55
C SER A 601 -19.06 32.06 0.74
N THR A 602 -18.82 33.35 0.98
CA THR A 602 -18.24 33.87 2.22
C THR A 602 -18.97 35.13 2.63
N SER A 603 -19.17 35.36 3.92
CA SER A 603 -19.67 36.64 4.43
C SER A 603 -19.16 36.93 5.83
N VAL A 604 -19.12 38.21 6.19
CA VAL A 604 -18.86 38.65 7.57
C VAL A 604 -19.92 39.65 8.02
N ALA A 605 -20.65 39.32 9.08
CA ALA A 605 -21.64 40.21 9.68
C ALA A 605 -21.59 40.13 11.20
N GLY A 606 -21.49 41.29 11.87
CA GLY A 606 -21.56 41.37 13.34
C GLY A 606 -20.49 40.54 14.07
N GLY A 607 -19.31 40.36 13.48
CA GLY A 607 -18.24 39.52 14.05
C GLY A 607 -18.41 38.01 13.81
N THR A 608 -19.45 37.61 13.08
CA THR A 608 -19.64 36.23 12.61
C THR A 608 -19.16 36.11 11.18
N VAL A 609 -18.31 35.12 10.91
CA VAL A 609 -17.87 34.71 9.58
C VAL A 609 -18.68 33.49 9.16
N GLU A 610 -19.30 33.56 7.99
CA GLU A 610 -19.96 32.41 7.37
C GLU A 610 -19.22 32.03 6.08
N ALA A 611 -19.01 30.74 5.86
CA ALA A 611 -18.47 30.21 4.63
C ALA A 611 -19.13 28.86 4.28
N ASP A 612 -19.61 28.73 3.06
CA ASP A 612 -20.14 27.47 2.53
C ASP A 612 -19.11 26.84 1.60
N LEU A 613 -18.84 25.56 1.79
CA LEU A 613 -17.82 24.81 1.08
C LEU A 613 -18.46 23.64 0.33
N MET A 614 -17.94 23.35 -0.86
CA MET A 614 -18.11 22.05 -1.51
C MET A 614 -16.77 21.32 -1.44
N VAL A 615 -16.79 20.05 -1.03
CA VAL A 615 -15.62 19.17 -1.01
C VAL A 615 -15.89 18.03 -1.98
N THR A 616 -15.15 17.95 -3.07
CA THR A 616 -15.39 16.98 -4.16
C THR A 616 -14.37 15.86 -4.11
N ASN A 617 -14.84 14.61 -4.18
CA ASN A 617 -13.99 13.43 -4.35
C ASN A 617 -13.83 13.12 -5.84
N ASN A 618 -12.60 13.19 -6.34
CA ASN A 618 -12.27 12.90 -7.74
C ASN A 618 -11.82 11.43 -7.94
N ALA A 619 -11.68 10.65 -6.86
CA ALA A 619 -11.36 9.23 -6.94
C ALA A 619 -12.60 8.37 -7.29
N GLY A 620 -12.34 7.22 -7.91
CA GLY A 620 -13.37 6.25 -8.27
C GLY A 620 -13.93 5.43 -7.10
N HIS A 621 -13.34 5.55 -5.92
CA HIS A 621 -13.70 4.85 -4.68
C HIS A 621 -13.91 5.87 -3.54
N LYS A 622 -14.24 5.43 -2.32
CA LYS A 622 -14.40 6.37 -1.21
C LYS A 622 -13.08 7.10 -0.92
N PHE A 623 -13.16 8.31 -0.40
CA PHE A 623 -11.99 9.04 0.08
C PHE A 623 -12.06 9.27 1.60
N PRO A 624 -11.03 8.85 2.36
CA PRO A 624 -9.92 7.97 1.95
C PRO A 624 -10.32 6.49 1.86
N SER A 625 -9.75 5.71 0.93
CA SER A 625 -9.95 4.25 0.85
C SER A 625 -8.76 3.46 1.43
N GLY A 626 -8.82 2.13 1.35
CA GLY A 626 -7.82 1.18 1.81
C GLY A 626 -8.05 0.79 3.26
N ALA A 627 -6.97 0.74 4.05
CA ALA A 627 -7.03 0.35 5.44
C ALA A 627 -7.90 1.30 6.28
N GLY A 628 -8.73 0.75 7.17
CA GLY A 628 -9.79 1.50 7.86
C GLY A 628 -9.32 2.63 8.79
N PHE A 629 -8.03 2.74 9.08
CA PHE A 629 -7.49 3.79 9.96
C PHE A 629 -7.08 5.08 9.24
N ARG A 630 -7.15 5.13 7.90
CA ARG A 630 -6.86 6.36 7.14
C ARG A 630 -7.94 7.42 7.39
N ARG A 631 -7.57 8.70 7.45
CA ARG A 631 -8.54 9.81 7.59
C ARG A 631 -8.16 11.04 6.78
N GLY A 632 -9.18 11.72 6.23
CA GLY A 632 -9.07 13.09 5.70
C GLY A 632 -9.85 14.05 6.59
N PHE A 633 -9.43 15.30 6.72
CA PHE A 633 -10.18 16.30 7.48
C PHE A 633 -9.97 17.72 6.97
N LEU A 634 -10.96 18.58 7.25
CA LEU A 634 -10.90 19.99 6.87
C LEU A 634 -10.18 20.81 7.94
N ARG A 635 -9.09 21.45 7.54
CA ARG A 635 -8.48 22.55 8.30
C ARG A 635 -9.05 23.87 7.81
N PHE A 636 -9.75 24.59 8.68
CA PHE A 636 -10.38 25.88 8.35
C PHE A 636 -9.78 27.02 9.18
N GLU A 637 -9.37 28.09 8.53
CA GLU A 637 -8.75 29.26 9.14
C GLU A 637 -9.49 30.55 8.75
N VAL A 638 -9.70 31.43 9.73
CA VAL A 638 -10.07 32.84 9.48
C VAL A 638 -8.84 33.70 9.67
N LEU A 639 -8.51 34.52 8.68
CA LEU A 639 -7.30 35.34 8.66
C LEU A 639 -7.64 36.84 8.60
N ASP A 640 -6.79 37.67 9.19
CA ASP A 640 -6.81 39.12 8.96
C ASP A 640 -6.10 39.50 7.65
N ALA A 641 -6.14 40.80 7.30
CA ALA A 641 -5.52 41.30 6.07
C ALA A 641 -3.99 41.12 6.03
N ALA A 642 -3.33 41.02 7.19
CA ALA A 642 -1.90 40.75 7.30
C ALA A 642 -1.58 39.25 7.22
N GLY A 643 -2.59 38.38 7.15
CA GLY A 643 -2.44 36.93 7.15
C GLY A 643 -2.28 36.32 8.54
N ASN A 644 -2.50 37.08 9.62
CA ASN A 644 -2.52 36.51 10.97
C ASN A 644 -3.81 35.73 11.19
N ARG A 645 -3.68 34.61 11.89
CA ARG A 645 -4.80 33.73 12.22
C ARG A 645 -5.64 34.29 13.35
N LEU A 646 -6.94 34.44 13.10
CA LEU A 646 -7.94 34.89 14.08
C LEU A 646 -8.72 33.73 14.69
N TRP A 647 -8.88 32.64 13.93
CA TRP A 647 -9.62 31.44 14.34
C TRP A 647 -9.14 30.23 13.54
N ILE A 648 -9.21 29.04 14.12
CA ILE A 648 -8.87 27.78 13.45
C ILE A 648 -9.65 26.59 14.01
N SER A 649 -9.98 25.65 13.12
CA SER A 649 -10.40 24.28 13.40
C SER A 649 -9.56 23.31 12.54
N GLY A 650 -9.23 22.13 13.08
CA GLY A 650 -8.43 21.13 12.39
C GLY A 650 -6.91 21.36 12.42
N GLU A 651 -6.38 22.07 13.42
CA GLU A 651 -4.91 22.19 13.58
C GLU A 651 -4.33 20.91 14.19
N THR A 652 -3.19 20.44 13.68
CA THR A 652 -2.44 19.32 14.26
C THR A 652 -1.22 19.81 15.04
N ASN A 653 -0.94 19.14 16.16
CA ASN A 653 0.32 19.29 16.87
C ASN A 653 1.48 18.66 16.06
N PRO A 654 2.75 18.82 16.46
CA PRO A 654 3.89 18.26 15.72
C PRO A 654 3.87 16.73 15.50
N TYR A 655 3.05 16.00 16.27
CA TYR A 655 2.93 14.54 16.26
C TYR A 655 1.66 14.07 15.53
N GLY A 656 0.94 14.97 14.87
CA GLY A 656 -0.26 14.64 14.07
C GLY A 656 -1.57 14.55 14.85
N ALA A 657 -1.60 14.84 16.15
CA ALA A 657 -2.84 14.81 16.91
C ALA A 657 -3.61 16.13 16.72
N ILE A 658 -4.92 16.04 16.49
CA ILE A 658 -5.78 17.20 16.20
C ILE A 658 -6.14 17.95 17.49
N CYS A 659 -5.91 19.26 17.52
CA CYS A 659 -6.22 20.11 18.67
C CYS A 659 -7.64 20.67 18.63
N ALA A 660 -8.21 20.92 19.80
CA ALA A 660 -9.42 21.70 19.96
C ALA A 660 -9.11 23.19 19.77
N GLY A 661 -9.09 23.64 18.51
CA GLY A 661 -8.71 24.98 18.10
C GLY A 661 -7.20 25.13 17.89
N THR A 662 -6.65 26.26 18.34
CA THR A 662 -5.20 26.49 18.21
C THR A 662 -4.42 25.52 19.08
N CYS A 663 -3.46 24.81 18.50
CA CYS A 663 -2.60 23.91 19.27
C CYS A 663 -1.74 24.68 20.27
N THR A 664 -1.86 24.30 21.54
CA THR A 664 -1.09 24.85 22.66
C THR A 664 -0.57 23.71 23.52
N GLU A 665 0.75 23.72 23.76
CA GLU A 665 1.38 22.86 24.74
C GLU A 665 1.40 23.57 26.11
N ALA A 666 0.89 22.90 27.14
CA ALA A 666 0.96 23.38 28.51
C ALA A 666 2.36 23.17 29.09
N ALA A 667 2.67 23.86 30.19
CA ALA A 667 3.99 23.77 30.85
C ALA A 667 4.34 22.36 31.35
N ASP A 668 3.33 21.50 31.53
CA ASP A 668 3.55 20.10 31.90
C ASP A 668 3.84 19.21 30.69
N GLY A 669 3.66 19.66 29.45
CA GLY A 669 3.81 18.90 28.21
C GLY A 669 2.50 18.32 27.65
N SER A 670 1.35 18.60 28.26
CA SER A 670 0.03 18.22 27.73
C SER A 670 -0.44 19.16 26.62
N TRP A 671 -1.24 18.64 25.69
CA TRP A 671 -1.81 19.40 24.58
C TRP A 671 -3.33 19.52 24.72
N ASN A 672 -3.91 20.60 24.19
CA ASN A 672 -5.37 20.79 24.11
C ASN A 672 -5.99 19.97 22.96
N LEU A 673 -5.87 18.65 23.02
CA LEU A 673 -6.35 17.75 21.98
C LEU A 673 -7.89 17.68 21.93
N LEU A 674 -8.44 17.33 20.76
CA LEU A 674 -9.84 16.95 20.65
C LEU A 674 -10.13 15.71 21.52
N PRO A 675 -11.36 15.56 22.05
CA PRO A 675 -11.76 14.32 22.73
C PRO A 675 -11.61 13.06 21.87
N SER A 676 -11.69 13.20 20.54
CA SER A 676 -11.49 12.10 19.58
C SER A 676 -10.03 11.64 19.48
N GLU A 677 -9.06 12.44 19.95
CA GLU A 677 -7.62 12.09 19.97
C GLU A 677 -7.20 11.51 21.33
N THR A 678 -8.12 10.88 22.05
CA THR A 678 -7.84 10.25 23.35
C THR A 678 -7.79 8.72 23.21
N PRO A 679 -7.11 8.03 24.13
CA PRO A 679 -6.76 6.61 23.94
C PRO A 679 -8.00 5.74 24.05
N MET A 680 -8.15 4.78 23.12
CA MET A 680 -9.21 3.75 23.16
C MET A 680 -10.57 4.32 23.60
N GLY A 681 -10.93 5.47 23.01
CA GLY A 681 -12.11 6.22 23.38
C GLY A 681 -13.40 5.44 23.16
N LYS A 682 -14.49 5.94 23.74
CA LYS A 682 -15.82 5.45 23.38
C LYS A 682 -16.17 6.00 22.00
N PRO A 683 -16.94 5.26 21.17
CA PRO A 683 -17.45 5.80 19.90
C PRO A 683 -18.12 7.18 20.02
N ALA A 684 -18.75 7.45 21.16
CA ALA A 684 -19.36 8.75 21.48
C ALA A 684 -18.38 9.94 21.53
N ASN A 685 -17.07 9.71 21.64
CA ASN A 685 -16.03 10.75 21.66
C ASN A 685 -15.51 11.11 20.26
N LEU A 686 -15.78 10.28 19.25
CA LEU A 686 -15.38 10.56 17.87
C LEU A 686 -16.08 11.84 17.38
N GLN A 687 -15.43 12.56 16.46
CA GLN A 687 -16.08 13.68 15.79
C GLN A 687 -17.24 13.14 14.93
N PRO A 688 -18.47 13.64 15.13
CA PRO A 688 -19.59 13.28 14.27
C PRO A 688 -19.37 13.83 12.85
N HIS A 689 -20.19 13.41 11.89
CA HIS A 689 -20.28 14.11 10.62
C HIS A 689 -20.95 15.48 10.85
N HIS A 690 -20.25 16.57 10.55
CA HIS A 690 -20.69 17.95 10.76
C HIS A 690 -21.14 18.57 9.43
N ALA A 691 -22.45 18.79 9.27
CA ALA A 691 -22.94 19.65 8.18
C ALA A 691 -22.67 21.14 8.46
N VAL A 692 -22.58 21.52 9.74
CA VAL A 692 -22.31 22.90 10.18
C VAL A 692 -21.28 22.93 11.30
N VAL A 693 -20.21 23.71 11.12
CA VAL A 693 -19.14 23.93 12.10
C VAL A 693 -19.26 25.33 12.69
N THR A 694 -19.34 25.41 14.02
CA THR A 694 -19.54 26.67 14.76
C THR A 694 -18.49 26.93 15.84
N ASP A 695 -17.80 25.88 16.29
CA ASP A 695 -16.85 25.91 17.39
C ASP A 695 -15.48 25.37 16.95
N PRO A 696 -14.35 25.92 17.43
CA PRO A 696 -13.01 25.46 17.03
C PRO A 696 -12.71 24.01 17.40
N SER A 697 -13.48 23.40 18.31
CA SER A 697 -13.40 21.97 18.66
C SER A 697 -14.21 21.05 17.76
N GLN A 698 -14.94 21.59 16.77
CA GLN A 698 -15.67 20.81 15.76
C GLN A 698 -14.82 20.73 14.49
N VAL A 699 -14.41 19.53 14.12
CA VAL A 699 -13.62 19.26 12.90
C VAL A 699 -14.38 18.26 12.04
N GLN A 700 -14.58 18.59 10.76
CA GLN A 700 -15.12 17.63 9.80
C GLN A 700 -14.01 16.63 9.44
N ILE A 701 -14.15 15.40 9.93
CA ILE A 701 -13.22 14.29 9.70
C ILE A 701 -13.95 13.19 8.92
N TYR A 702 -13.43 12.88 7.74
CA TYR A 702 -13.81 11.78 6.85
C TYR A 702 -12.98 10.55 7.18
N GLU A 703 -13.59 9.56 7.82
CA GLU A 703 -12.92 8.35 8.29
C GLU A 703 -13.93 7.20 8.45
N VAL A 704 -13.40 5.99 8.49
CA VAL A 704 -14.09 4.84 9.06
C VAL A 704 -13.46 4.50 10.41
N GLN A 705 -14.27 4.12 11.39
CA GLN A 705 -13.84 3.69 12.71
C GLN A 705 -14.74 2.52 13.11
N ALA A 706 -14.14 1.43 13.58
CA ALA A 706 -14.86 0.22 13.94
C ALA A 706 -14.81 -0.04 15.45
N VAL A 707 -15.71 -0.90 15.92
CA VAL A 707 -15.67 -1.50 17.25
C VAL A 707 -15.45 -3.01 17.16
N ASP A 708 -14.84 -3.55 18.22
CA ASP A 708 -14.78 -5.00 18.43
C ASP A 708 -16.13 -5.60 18.82
N ASP A 709 -16.15 -6.93 19.02
CA ASP A 709 -17.32 -7.70 19.41
C ASP A 709 -17.98 -7.17 20.69
N THR A 710 -17.22 -6.51 21.56
CA THR A 710 -17.68 -5.93 22.83
C THR A 710 -18.20 -4.50 22.71
N GLY A 711 -17.89 -3.81 21.60
CA GLY A 711 -18.23 -2.41 21.38
C GLY A 711 -17.13 -1.41 21.73
N THR A 712 -15.89 -1.88 21.88
CA THR A 712 -14.72 -1.03 22.13
C THR A 712 -14.10 -0.61 20.80
N LEU A 713 -13.74 0.67 20.63
CA LEU A 713 -13.08 1.14 19.40
C LEU A 713 -11.81 0.33 19.15
N THR A 714 -11.63 -0.12 17.91
CA THR A 714 -10.47 -0.93 17.53
C THR A 714 -10.04 -0.67 16.10
N SER A 715 -8.76 -0.91 15.85
CA SER A 715 -8.14 -1.00 14.52
C SER A 715 -7.40 -2.33 14.34
N ARG A 716 -7.78 -3.35 15.13
CA ARG A 716 -7.31 -4.72 14.96
C ARG A 716 -8.12 -5.35 13.83
N THR A 717 -7.46 -5.73 12.75
CA THR A 717 -8.06 -6.20 11.50
C THR A 717 -8.98 -7.40 11.73
N LEU A 718 -8.60 -8.33 12.61
CA LEU A 718 -9.40 -9.52 12.92
C LEU A 718 -10.45 -9.27 14.00
N ALA A 719 -10.70 -8.01 14.38
CA ALA A 719 -11.71 -7.62 15.34
C ALA A 719 -12.59 -6.44 14.87
N LEU A 720 -12.69 -6.17 13.56
CA LEU A 720 -13.51 -5.09 13.00
C LEU A 720 -14.99 -5.49 12.84
N PHE A 721 -15.68 -5.81 13.93
CA PHE A 721 -17.04 -6.38 13.87
C PHE A 721 -18.15 -5.43 13.42
N HIS A 722 -18.00 -4.13 13.65
CA HIS A 722 -19.04 -3.16 13.30
C HIS A 722 -18.49 -1.76 13.13
N ASP A 723 -18.91 -1.09 12.06
CA ASP A 723 -18.57 0.31 11.84
C ASP A 723 -19.27 1.21 12.88
N ALA A 724 -18.48 1.79 13.77
CA ALA A 724 -18.92 2.83 14.69
C ALA A 724 -19.26 4.12 13.94
N LYS A 725 -18.57 4.37 12.83
CA LYS A 725 -18.67 5.51 11.93
C LYS A 725 -18.05 5.13 10.60
N ASP A 726 -18.71 5.42 9.50
CA ASP A 726 -18.13 5.53 8.16
C ASP A 726 -18.80 6.70 7.46
N ASN A 727 -18.11 7.83 7.45
CA ASN A 727 -18.54 9.05 6.77
C ASN A 727 -17.51 9.46 5.71
N ARG A 728 -16.75 8.52 5.15
CA ARG A 728 -15.78 8.81 4.08
C ARG A 728 -16.52 9.40 2.87
N LEU A 729 -15.86 10.33 2.16
CA LEU A 729 -16.45 10.96 0.97
C LEU A 729 -16.76 9.89 -0.07
N LEU A 730 -18.02 9.78 -0.47
CA LEU A 730 -18.44 8.79 -1.46
C LEU A 730 -17.91 9.16 -2.85
N PRO A 731 -17.60 8.18 -3.72
CA PRO A 731 -17.28 8.47 -5.12
C PRO A 731 -18.52 8.91 -5.89
N LYS A 732 -18.30 9.55 -7.02
CA LYS A 732 -19.38 10.05 -7.88
C LYS A 732 -20.37 8.94 -8.25
N GLY A 733 -21.65 9.19 -8.00
CA GLY A 733 -22.74 8.27 -8.35
C GLY A 733 -22.79 7.00 -7.50
N PHE A 734 -22.11 6.96 -6.35
CA PHE A 734 -22.31 5.93 -5.34
C PHE A 734 -23.81 5.81 -5.01
N THR A 735 -24.32 4.58 -4.92
CA THR A 735 -25.75 4.35 -4.68
C THR A 735 -25.97 3.37 -3.53
N LEU A 736 -26.82 3.76 -2.58
CA LEU A 736 -27.20 2.89 -1.45
C LEU A 736 -28.08 1.72 -1.91
N PRO A 737 -28.07 0.58 -1.19
CA PRO A 737 -28.90 -0.58 -1.53
C PRO A 737 -30.40 -0.26 -1.67
N ALA A 738 -30.92 0.65 -0.84
CA ALA A 738 -32.32 1.06 -0.91
C ALA A 738 -32.65 1.86 -2.18
N ALA A 739 -31.73 2.72 -2.64
CA ALA A 739 -31.92 3.53 -3.84
C ALA A 739 -31.79 2.70 -5.14
N LEU A 740 -31.03 1.59 -5.10
CA LEU A 740 -30.96 0.58 -6.16
C LEU A 740 -32.14 -0.41 -6.15
N ASP A 741 -33.00 -0.38 -5.12
CA ASP A 741 -34.07 -1.37 -4.90
C ASP A 741 -33.55 -2.83 -4.80
N CYS A 742 -32.36 -3.02 -4.21
CA CYS A 742 -31.68 -4.32 -4.14
C CYS A 742 -32.48 -5.42 -3.43
N ALA A 743 -33.44 -5.04 -2.58
CA ALA A 743 -34.31 -6.00 -1.89
C ALA A 743 -35.35 -6.63 -2.84
N ALA A 744 -35.80 -5.89 -3.86
CA ALA A 744 -36.75 -6.39 -4.86
C ALA A 744 -36.03 -6.95 -6.09
N ASP A 745 -34.90 -6.35 -6.48
CA ASP A 745 -34.08 -6.76 -7.61
C ASP A 745 -32.60 -6.82 -7.21
N PRO A 746 -32.12 -7.97 -6.68
CA PRO A 746 -30.70 -8.16 -6.35
C PRO A 746 -29.73 -7.98 -7.53
N GLY A 747 -30.21 -8.03 -8.77
CA GLY A 747 -29.43 -7.80 -9.99
C GLY A 747 -29.45 -6.35 -10.48
N ALA A 748 -29.99 -5.42 -9.68
CA ALA A 748 -30.08 -4.02 -10.09
C ALA A 748 -28.69 -3.36 -10.25
N GLY A 749 -28.53 -2.65 -11.38
CA GLY A 749 -27.28 -1.99 -11.76
C GLY A 749 -26.41 -2.85 -12.68
N PRO A 750 -25.25 -2.32 -13.12
CA PRO A 750 -24.29 -3.11 -13.87
C PRO A 750 -23.71 -4.24 -13.01
N GLU A 751 -23.57 -5.41 -13.61
CA GLU A 751 -22.70 -6.47 -13.09
C GLU A 751 -21.34 -6.31 -13.73
N ILE A 752 -20.29 -6.30 -12.92
CA ILE A 752 -18.90 -6.17 -13.36
C ILE A 752 -18.18 -7.42 -12.87
N PHE A 753 -17.74 -8.27 -13.80
CA PHE A 753 -17.09 -9.55 -13.52
C PHE A 753 -17.86 -10.42 -12.51
N GLY A 754 -19.14 -10.68 -12.76
CA GLY A 754 -19.96 -11.52 -11.88
C GLY A 754 -20.38 -10.85 -10.56
N ILE A 755 -19.79 -9.70 -10.20
CA ILE A 755 -20.14 -8.98 -8.99
C ILE A 755 -21.26 -7.99 -9.31
N ALA A 756 -22.46 -8.31 -8.82
CA ALA A 756 -23.61 -7.42 -8.91
C ALA A 756 -23.37 -6.13 -8.10
N ARG A 757 -23.73 -4.98 -8.66
CA ARG A 757 -23.63 -3.68 -7.97
C ARG A 757 -24.34 -3.66 -6.62
N CYS A 758 -25.47 -4.37 -6.48
CA CYS A 758 -26.18 -4.48 -5.22
C CYS A 758 -25.35 -5.15 -4.10
N THR A 759 -24.56 -6.16 -4.42
CA THR A 759 -23.65 -6.81 -3.46
C THR A 759 -22.56 -5.84 -3.01
N ALA A 760 -21.94 -5.14 -3.97
CA ALA A 760 -20.96 -4.10 -3.67
C ALA A 760 -21.57 -2.96 -2.82
N ALA A 761 -22.80 -2.55 -3.11
CA ALA A 761 -23.51 -1.51 -2.35
C ALA A 761 -23.81 -1.93 -0.89
N TYR A 762 -24.10 -3.20 -0.63
CA TYR A 762 -24.27 -3.71 0.74
C TYR A 762 -22.94 -3.76 1.48
N ALA A 763 -21.89 -4.27 0.85
CA ALA A 763 -20.56 -4.42 1.46
C ALA A 763 -19.89 -3.07 1.76
N THR A 764 -20.28 -2.00 1.06
CA THR A 764 -19.62 -0.70 1.13
C THR A 764 -20.54 0.43 1.58
N ALA A 765 -21.73 0.14 2.12
CA ALA A 765 -22.64 1.19 2.58
C ALA A 765 -21.96 2.06 3.67
N PRO A 766 -22.09 3.40 3.63
CA PRO A 766 -21.66 4.24 4.75
C PRO A 766 -22.54 4.00 5.98
N GLN A 767 -22.03 4.35 7.16
CA GLN A 767 -22.77 4.20 8.42
C GLN A 767 -23.65 5.43 8.68
N LEU A 768 -24.92 5.34 8.26
CA LEU A 768 -25.88 6.46 8.37
C LEU A 768 -26.38 6.69 9.80
N GLU A 769 -26.40 5.66 10.65
CA GLU A 769 -26.74 5.75 12.07
C GLU A 769 -25.50 5.49 12.95
N PRO A 770 -24.48 6.37 12.93
CA PRO A 770 -23.23 6.12 13.61
C PRO A 770 -23.39 6.15 15.14
N LEU A 771 -22.48 5.49 15.83
CA LEU A 771 -22.39 5.48 17.30
C LEU A 771 -21.89 6.81 17.87
N THR A 772 -21.55 7.77 17.00
CA THR A 772 -21.16 9.14 17.38
C THR A 772 -22.37 9.97 17.79
N VAL A 773 -22.17 10.95 18.65
CA VAL A 773 -23.26 11.79 19.14
C VAL A 773 -23.49 12.97 18.21
N GLY A 774 -24.71 13.11 17.68
CA GLY A 774 -25.13 14.30 16.94
C GLY A 774 -24.68 14.35 15.48
N SER A 775 -24.37 13.21 14.87
CA SER A 775 -24.04 13.11 13.44
C SER A 775 -25.18 13.59 12.56
N ALA A 776 -24.84 14.35 11.52
CA ALA A 776 -25.79 14.85 10.52
C ALA A 776 -25.90 13.95 9.27
N ILE A 777 -25.08 12.89 9.16
CA ILE A 777 -24.91 12.10 7.93
C ILE A 777 -26.20 11.51 7.35
N ASP A 778 -27.12 10.99 8.18
CA ASP A 778 -28.40 10.42 7.72
C ASP A 778 -29.25 11.45 6.94
N GLY A 779 -29.22 12.70 7.41
CA GLY A 779 -29.92 13.81 6.78
C GLY A 779 -29.14 14.45 5.62
N ASP A 780 -27.92 14.01 5.34
CA ASP A 780 -27.06 14.63 4.35
C ASP A 780 -27.38 14.11 2.93
N PRO A 781 -27.81 14.98 2.00
CA PRO A 781 -28.18 14.57 0.66
C PRO A 781 -27.01 13.96 -0.15
N TYR A 782 -25.76 14.30 0.16
CA TYR A 782 -24.60 13.75 -0.54
C TYR A 782 -24.31 12.28 -0.19
N TYR A 783 -24.93 11.76 0.87
CA TYR A 783 -24.81 10.35 1.29
C TYR A 783 -26.04 9.51 0.96
N ASN A 784 -27.17 10.13 0.60
CA ASN A 784 -28.42 9.44 0.32
C ASN A 784 -28.99 9.67 -1.10
N ASP A 785 -28.56 10.70 -1.82
CA ASP A 785 -28.95 10.98 -3.21
C ASP A 785 -27.79 10.64 -4.17
N PRO A 786 -27.92 9.60 -5.01
CA PRO A 786 -26.86 9.20 -5.94
C PRO A 786 -26.54 10.25 -7.01
N THR A 787 -27.41 11.24 -7.23
CA THR A 787 -27.13 12.35 -8.16
C THR A 787 -26.21 13.42 -7.57
N LEU A 788 -26.07 13.42 -6.24
CA LEU A 788 -25.21 14.34 -5.48
C LEU A 788 -23.96 13.65 -4.92
N ALA A 789 -23.99 12.32 -4.72
CA ALA A 789 -22.83 11.54 -4.32
C ALA A 789 -21.59 11.85 -5.18
N GLY A 790 -20.42 11.93 -4.55
CA GLY A 790 -19.18 12.43 -5.15
C GLY A 790 -18.66 13.71 -4.49
N ALA A 791 -19.40 14.30 -3.56
CA ALA A 791 -18.99 15.48 -2.83
C ALA A 791 -19.59 15.52 -1.42
N ASP A 792 -19.32 16.58 -0.68
CA ASP A 792 -19.96 16.93 0.59
C ASP A 792 -20.06 18.46 0.71
N ARG A 793 -21.10 18.97 1.38
CA ARG A 793 -21.30 20.41 1.59
C ARG A 793 -21.23 20.76 3.07
N ILE A 794 -20.24 21.56 3.43
CA ILE A 794 -19.98 21.97 4.82
C ILE A 794 -20.15 23.47 4.98
N SER A 795 -20.91 23.90 6.00
CA SER A 795 -21.06 25.30 6.36
C SER A 795 -20.28 25.65 7.62
N TYR A 796 -19.39 26.63 7.56
CA TYR A 796 -18.76 27.24 8.73
C TYR A 796 -19.54 28.49 9.14
N ARG A 797 -19.91 28.61 10.42
CA ARG A 797 -20.58 29.78 11.02
C ARG A 797 -19.87 30.15 12.32
N VAL A 798 -18.80 30.91 12.19
CA VAL A 798 -17.81 31.14 13.23
C VAL A 798 -18.00 32.52 13.84
N THR A 799 -18.28 32.59 15.14
CA THR A 799 -18.23 33.86 15.87
C THR A 799 -16.80 34.12 16.36
N LEU A 800 -16.20 35.23 15.93
CA LEU A 800 -14.85 35.59 16.35
C LEU A 800 -14.82 36.08 17.81
N PRO A 801 -13.72 35.84 18.55
CA PRO A 801 -13.54 36.39 19.89
C PRO A 801 -13.70 37.91 19.93
N GLU A 802 -14.22 38.43 21.05
CA GLU A 802 -14.34 39.87 21.24
C GLU A 802 -12.96 40.55 21.19
N GLY A 803 -12.85 41.60 20.39
CA GLY A 803 -11.58 42.33 20.21
C GLY A 803 -10.64 41.73 19.16
N SER A 804 -11.04 40.68 18.44
CA SER A 804 -10.29 40.21 17.26
C SER A 804 -10.13 41.33 16.22
N ALA A 805 -9.02 41.28 15.48
CA ALA A 805 -8.84 42.14 14.32
C ALA A 805 -9.93 41.88 13.26
N ALA A 806 -10.10 42.82 12.33
CA ALA A 806 -11.07 42.65 11.24
C ALA A 806 -10.69 41.43 10.39
N PRO A 807 -11.59 40.45 10.22
CA PRO A 807 -11.34 39.32 9.35
C PRO A 807 -11.37 39.77 7.88
N ASP A 808 -10.50 39.18 7.07
CA ASP A 808 -10.27 39.54 5.66
C ASP A 808 -10.58 38.38 4.73
N ARG A 809 -10.13 37.17 5.08
CA ARG A 809 -10.29 35.98 4.24
C ARG A 809 -10.45 34.71 5.06
N VAL A 810 -10.97 33.68 4.41
CA VAL A 810 -10.96 32.31 4.91
C VAL A 810 -9.98 31.49 4.07
N ARG A 811 -9.36 30.51 4.72
CA ARG A 811 -8.50 29.51 4.08
C ARG A 811 -8.97 28.14 4.54
N VAL A 812 -9.13 27.22 3.60
CA VAL A 812 -9.50 25.82 3.89
C VAL A 812 -8.52 24.90 3.20
N SER A 813 -8.07 23.86 3.89
CA SER A 813 -7.22 22.81 3.30
C SER A 813 -7.79 21.41 3.60
N MET A 814 -7.63 20.49 2.66
CA MET A 814 -7.85 19.06 2.88
C MET A 814 -6.56 18.47 3.43
N GLU A 815 -6.57 18.13 4.72
CA GLU A 815 -5.47 17.45 5.39
C GLU A 815 -5.73 15.94 5.38
N TYR A 816 -4.71 15.15 5.09
CA TYR A 816 -4.80 13.70 5.01
C TYR A 816 -3.79 13.05 5.95
N GLN A 817 -4.25 12.06 6.71
CA GLN A 817 -3.42 11.28 7.62
C GLN A 817 -3.55 9.81 7.32
N THR A 818 -2.40 9.25 6.98
CA THR A 818 -2.32 7.83 6.65
C THR A 818 -2.10 7.02 7.93
N ILE A 819 -1.39 7.56 8.92
CA ILE A 819 -1.16 6.89 10.18
C ILE A 819 -1.52 7.85 11.32
N PRO A 820 -2.78 7.86 11.79
CA PRO A 820 -3.17 8.69 12.93
C PRO A 820 -2.47 8.25 14.22
N PRO A 821 -2.21 9.16 15.16
CA PRO A 821 -1.53 8.81 16.41
C PRO A 821 -2.26 7.77 17.26
N GLY A 822 -3.59 7.78 17.27
CA GLY A 822 -4.39 6.77 17.97
C GLY A 822 -4.19 5.35 17.45
N PHE A 823 -3.97 5.19 16.13
CA PHE A 823 -3.64 3.90 15.53
C PHE A 823 -2.25 3.41 15.96
N LEU A 824 -1.23 4.28 15.90
CA LEU A 824 0.12 3.94 16.38
C LEU A 824 0.13 3.56 17.85
N ALA A 825 -0.60 4.30 18.68
CA ALA A 825 -0.72 4.02 20.09
C ALA A 825 -1.27 2.62 20.35
N GLN A 826 -2.28 2.19 19.57
CA GLN A 826 -2.83 0.86 19.70
C GLN A 826 -1.81 -0.22 19.29
N ARG A 827 -1.06 -0.03 18.20
CA ARG A 827 0.04 -0.96 17.82
C ARG A 827 1.11 -1.07 18.90
N PHE A 828 1.52 0.06 19.47
CA PHE A 828 2.51 0.04 20.55
C PHE A 828 1.99 -0.65 21.80
N GLN A 829 0.74 -0.40 22.19
CA GLN A 829 0.12 -1.03 23.34
C GLN A 829 -0.04 -2.54 23.15
N ASP A 830 -0.60 -2.95 22.02
CA ASP A 830 -0.95 -4.34 21.74
C ASP A 830 0.28 -5.19 21.39
N GLY A 831 1.36 -4.57 20.92
CA GLY A 831 2.64 -5.21 20.65
C GLY A 831 3.56 -5.36 21.87
N HIS A 832 3.04 -5.13 23.08
CA HIS A 832 3.74 -5.40 24.35
C HIS A 832 3.23 -6.68 25.00
N VAL A 833 4.14 -7.54 25.46
CA VAL A 833 3.81 -8.76 26.21
C VAL A 833 4.40 -8.66 27.63
N ASP A 834 3.54 -8.80 28.63
CA ASP A 834 3.93 -8.73 30.04
C ASP A 834 5.08 -9.70 30.38
N GLY A 835 6.18 -9.14 30.87
CA GLY A 835 7.39 -9.91 31.22
C GLY A 835 8.31 -10.26 30.04
N GLN A 836 7.90 -10.01 28.80
CA GLN A 836 8.74 -10.17 27.59
C GLN A 836 9.12 -8.81 26.96
N GLY A 837 8.32 -7.76 27.17
CA GLY A 837 8.55 -6.42 26.62
C GLY A 837 7.86 -6.22 25.27
N TYR A 838 8.36 -5.28 24.47
CA TYR A 838 7.85 -5.04 23.11
C TYR A 838 8.35 -6.11 22.16
N LEU A 839 7.47 -6.56 21.27
CA LEU A 839 7.77 -7.53 20.22
C LEU A 839 8.63 -6.89 19.10
N PRO A 840 9.41 -7.67 18.33
CA PRO A 840 10.41 -7.16 17.38
C PRO A 840 9.89 -6.15 16.34
N ALA A 841 8.74 -6.41 15.70
CA ALA A 841 8.17 -5.48 14.74
C ALA A 841 7.62 -4.22 15.41
N THR A 842 7.08 -4.37 16.61
CA THR A 842 6.64 -3.24 17.44
C THR A 842 7.81 -2.36 17.86
N GLU A 843 8.94 -2.93 18.33
CA GLU A 843 10.18 -2.20 18.62
C GLU A 843 10.67 -1.43 17.40
N ARG A 844 10.71 -2.08 16.23
CA ARG A 844 11.07 -1.44 14.96
C ARG A 844 10.10 -0.31 14.62
N SER A 845 8.79 -0.50 14.77
CA SER A 845 7.80 0.55 14.50
C SER A 845 8.01 1.77 15.41
N ILE A 846 8.27 1.58 16.71
CA ILE A 846 8.58 2.65 17.67
C ILE A 846 9.82 3.42 17.24
N TYR A 847 10.90 2.71 16.86
CA TYR A 847 12.12 3.34 16.36
C TYR A 847 11.85 4.16 15.10
N LEU A 848 11.24 3.57 14.08
CA LEU A 848 11.02 4.23 12.80
C LEU A 848 10.13 5.46 12.97
N THR A 849 9.01 5.37 13.70
CA THR A 849 8.09 6.51 13.86
C THR A 849 8.69 7.62 14.72
N SER A 850 9.42 7.29 15.79
CA SER A 850 10.04 8.33 16.64
C SER A 850 11.16 9.08 15.94
N HIS A 851 11.79 8.48 14.93
CA HIS A 851 12.88 9.08 14.17
C HIS A 851 12.46 9.54 12.76
N LEU A 852 11.20 9.33 12.36
CA LEU A 852 10.74 9.70 11.02
C LEU A 852 10.68 11.22 10.87
N ASN A 853 11.34 11.74 9.84
CA ASN A 853 11.18 13.14 9.47
C ASN A 853 10.04 13.28 8.45
N THR A 854 8.87 13.73 8.91
CA THR A 854 7.71 13.97 8.02
C THR A 854 7.62 15.40 7.50
N ASN A 855 8.53 16.31 7.92
CA ASN A 855 8.52 17.71 7.51
C ASN A 855 9.44 17.88 6.30
N LEU A 856 8.95 17.44 5.15
CA LEU A 856 9.69 17.44 3.90
C LEU A 856 9.38 18.71 3.09
N PRO A 857 10.34 19.24 2.32
CA PRO A 857 10.12 20.37 1.42
C PRO A 857 9.46 19.89 0.11
N LEU A 858 8.39 19.10 0.23
CA LEU A 858 7.54 18.70 -0.88
C LEU A 858 6.45 19.74 -1.06
N GLU A 859 6.07 20.02 -2.29
CA GLU A 859 5.11 21.02 -2.72
C GLU A 859 4.11 20.42 -3.72
N SER A 860 2.89 20.95 -3.73
CA SER A 860 1.87 20.58 -4.72
C SER A 860 2.24 21.10 -6.10
N GLU A 861 1.98 20.27 -7.10
CA GLU A 861 2.13 20.60 -8.53
C GLU A 861 0.81 21.00 -9.17
N HIS A 862 -0.29 21.06 -8.39
CA HIS A 862 -1.59 21.46 -8.91
C HIS A 862 -1.56 22.94 -9.36
N PRO A 863 -2.09 23.30 -10.55
CA PRO A 863 -2.06 24.67 -11.05
C PRO A 863 -2.76 25.71 -10.16
N ASP A 864 -3.77 25.29 -9.41
CA ASP A 864 -4.48 26.16 -8.44
C ASP A 864 -3.79 26.22 -7.07
N ASN A 865 -2.84 25.33 -6.78
CA ASN A 865 -2.09 25.28 -5.52
C ASN A 865 -0.57 25.20 -5.69
N PRO A 866 0.06 25.95 -6.63
CA PRO A 866 1.48 25.81 -6.89
C PRO A 866 2.28 26.21 -5.65
N GLY A 867 3.20 25.35 -5.21
CA GLY A 867 4.06 25.61 -4.05
C GLY A 867 3.38 25.39 -2.69
N LEU A 868 2.20 24.78 -2.65
CA LEU A 868 1.56 24.37 -1.40
C LEU A 868 2.39 23.27 -0.75
N GLY A 869 3.01 23.55 0.40
CA GLY A 869 3.75 22.54 1.16
C GLY A 869 2.89 21.29 1.41
N PHE A 870 3.36 20.15 0.90
CA PHE A 870 2.62 18.91 0.80
C PHE A 870 2.58 18.13 2.11
N THR A 871 3.66 18.12 2.91
CA THR A 871 3.69 17.36 4.17
C THR A 871 4.21 18.18 5.32
N ARG A 872 3.51 18.08 6.46
CA ARG A 872 3.92 18.70 7.72
C ARG A 872 3.26 17.98 8.88
N ASN A 873 3.95 17.84 10.02
CA ASN A 873 3.36 17.37 11.27
C ASN A 873 2.51 16.08 11.10
N TRP A 874 3.03 15.06 10.42
CA TRP A 874 2.30 13.81 10.12
C TRP A 874 0.98 13.98 9.34
N THR A 875 0.81 15.10 8.64
CA THR A 875 -0.33 15.39 7.76
C THR A 875 0.15 15.74 6.37
N THR A 876 -0.59 15.29 5.37
CA THR A 876 -0.41 15.65 3.97
C THR A 876 -1.49 16.63 3.54
N THR A 877 -1.13 17.82 3.08
CA THR A 877 -2.10 18.77 2.55
C THR A 877 -2.31 18.49 1.06
N ILE A 878 -3.49 17.98 0.71
CA ILE A 878 -3.83 17.57 -0.66
C ILE A 878 -4.25 18.76 -1.52
N TYR A 879 -5.06 19.66 -0.95
CA TYR A 879 -5.64 20.78 -1.67
C TYR A 879 -5.89 21.95 -0.72
N ARG A 880 -5.85 23.18 -1.24
CA ARG A 880 -6.16 24.41 -0.48
C ARG A 880 -7.01 25.38 -1.28
N ALA A 881 -8.00 25.97 -0.64
CA ALA A 881 -8.77 27.07 -1.20
C ALA A 881 -8.72 28.30 -0.30
N GLU A 882 -8.76 29.48 -0.89
CA GLU A 882 -8.85 30.76 -0.18
C GLU A 882 -9.88 31.67 -0.83
N ALA A 883 -10.64 32.39 -0.01
CA ALA A 883 -11.59 33.38 -0.48
C ALA A 883 -11.63 34.61 0.44
N GLN A 884 -11.67 35.78 -0.18
CA GLN A 884 -11.91 37.04 0.51
C GLN A 884 -13.33 37.07 1.09
N LEU A 885 -13.50 37.68 2.26
CA LEU A 885 -14.79 37.82 2.91
C LEU A 885 -15.60 38.94 2.26
N SER A 886 -16.85 38.66 1.90
CA SER A 886 -17.80 39.71 1.49
C SER A 886 -18.44 40.38 2.71
N GLN A 887 -18.64 41.70 2.64
CA GLN A 887 -19.31 42.48 3.69
C GLN A 887 -20.83 42.54 3.52
#